data_AF-A0A6I2SKR1-F1
#
_entry.id   AF-A0A6I2SKR1-F1
#
_cell.length_a   1.000
_cell.length_b   1.000
_cell.length_c   1.000
_cell.angle_alpha   90.00
_cell.angle_beta   90.00
_cell.angle_gamma   90.00
#
_symmetry.space_group_name_H-M   'P 1'
#
loop_
_entity.id
_entity.type
_entity.pdbx_description
1 polymer ?
#
loop_
_entity_poly.entity_id
_entity_poly.type
_entity_poly.pdbx_seq_one_letter_code
_entity_poly.pdbx_strand_id
1 'polypeptide(L)'
;MAASEQNGKGISRRKFLQISALAAGATMLPMPVRWLGTNNAQAIAQSPALLKSRSYLLRGLALPPMVLGLIPNTAFYANDPGGIPVLDGTPDPAFADTLKYNVTASEFTDQLHPDMGPTTLWGYHDTNNPVKRHLGGAIIAARGTATRIRMTNTLPATHIIPVDNSIPGTGLGVAQNRIAVHLHGGFIPWISDGGPFDWWTPNNAGGTGLSFKNGPGSLFDTADPMVLGQADYYYTNDQSTRLMWYHDHAHGITRINAYAGVATGYLCLDLAQEQALGTSIPPVTSLIPLVYQDKVFVNGDPVNGTLVTDPTWATVAPARAQTPGSLWYEHIYDPKLFRLKKGRGYLTPPNPSCIPEFFGDTMLCNGTVAPVVEVEPRRFRFMLLNACNARFLNISMLQVQPNCEVVTDPKTLAPASQYDYVANVAVAAAPLPGPQIIQIGTEAGYLQAPVVFPGGFVPFNPATFTGNLIIGCAERADFIIDFSAYAPGTEFVFYNDAPGPFPAGPPSNDYFAGNPATPAAVLGSTIDTRNILRFRVKAGTVVDPQVGLPTLPPMDPPPLATPAAVAGGPLTVPAGTPLRDLTLNEDFDVYGRLRQTIGTTKPALVGKGFGLDYLAPATEVIAAGTTEVWRIFNLTADTHPIHFHLQDCQVISRQPFKVVSGRFTPTGVARGPEPNEMGWKETVRMNPGEVTSVIFKWDMSAVPFTVPFSDRPMGAAATVIPQANEFVYHCHILEHEEHDMMRPLVITGVNPQRPNILPTSAAATVTGAPATPLLSFAVTLAAGSTIASIVATSSDAGYPAPAAVTTATGFDVTLPTLVIAPAAPIKLTYTVTDSTGLKSSVTITAT
;
A
#
# COMPACT_ATOMS: atom_id res chain seq x y z
N MET A 1 37.15 -27.39 3.48
CA MET A 1 38.38 -27.95 2.88
C MET A 1 38.11 -28.32 1.43
N ALA A 2 39.02 -27.90 0.55
CA ALA A 2 39.29 -28.31 -0.84
C ALA A 2 38.17 -28.27 -1.91
N ALA A 3 38.43 -27.46 -2.94
CA ALA A 3 37.75 -27.41 -4.22
C ALA A 3 38.18 -28.57 -5.15
N SER A 4 37.30 -28.95 -6.08
CA SER A 4 37.71 -29.58 -7.33
C SER A 4 36.90 -28.99 -8.50
N GLU A 5 37.62 -28.37 -9.43
CA GLU A 5 37.16 -27.95 -10.74
C GLU A 5 36.64 -29.13 -11.56
N GLN A 6 35.48 -28.97 -12.22
CA GLN A 6 35.22 -29.61 -13.52
C GLN A 6 34.25 -28.77 -14.38
N ASN A 7 34.82 -28.24 -15.46
CA ASN A 7 34.33 -28.15 -16.84
C ASN A 7 32.99 -27.47 -17.17
N GLY A 8 33.11 -26.48 -18.05
CA GLY A 8 32.02 -25.67 -18.60
C GLY A 8 30.99 -26.44 -19.42
N LYS A 9 29.74 -26.35 -18.96
CA LYS A 9 28.52 -26.36 -19.78
C LYS A 9 27.52 -25.40 -19.11
N GLY A 10 26.98 -24.45 -19.87
CA GLY A 10 25.99 -23.50 -19.36
C GLY A 10 24.80 -24.19 -18.69
N ILE A 11 24.47 -23.78 -17.47
CA ILE A 11 23.33 -24.27 -16.69
C ILE A 11 22.03 -23.79 -17.34
N SER A 12 21.08 -24.72 -17.63
CA SER A 12 19.74 -24.44 -18.19
C SER A 12 18.80 -23.81 -17.15
N ARG A 13 17.77 -23.07 -17.55
CA ARG A 13 16.78 -22.41 -16.65
C ARG A 13 16.17 -23.38 -15.62
N ARG A 14 15.83 -24.61 -16.03
CA ARG A 14 15.35 -25.68 -15.13
C ARG A 14 16.39 -26.10 -14.09
N LYS A 15 17.66 -26.14 -14.49
CA LYS A 15 18.79 -26.50 -13.63
C LYS A 15 19.25 -25.31 -12.77
N PHE A 16 19.01 -24.05 -13.20
CA PHE A 16 19.15 -22.86 -12.37
C PHE A 16 18.09 -22.81 -11.28
N LEU A 17 16.81 -23.06 -11.57
CA LEU A 17 15.77 -23.22 -10.55
C LEU A 17 16.11 -24.33 -9.52
N GLN A 18 16.85 -25.37 -9.94
CA GLN A 18 17.39 -26.41 -9.05
C GLN A 18 18.74 -26.08 -8.39
N ILE A 19 19.52 -25.12 -8.91
CA ILE A 19 20.87 -24.73 -8.41
C ILE A 19 20.82 -23.44 -7.58
N SER A 20 19.84 -22.57 -7.77
CA SER A 20 19.47 -21.52 -6.80
C SER A 20 19.17 -22.15 -5.44
N ALA A 21 18.62 -23.36 -5.44
CA ALA A 21 18.51 -24.24 -4.26
C ALA A 21 19.84 -24.82 -3.73
N LEU A 22 20.99 -24.47 -4.32
CA LEU A 22 22.35 -24.90 -3.91
C LEU A 22 23.28 -23.73 -3.52
N ALA A 23 22.99 -22.49 -3.92
CA ALA A 23 23.63 -21.29 -3.34
C ALA A 23 22.80 -20.67 -2.20
N ALA A 24 21.49 -20.97 -2.15
CA ALA A 24 20.62 -20.88 -0.98
C ALA A 24 20.28 -22.32 -0.53
N GLY A 25 20.78 -22.74 0.63
CA GLY A 25 20.62 -24.11 1.16
C GLY A 25 19.19 -24.47 1.60
N ALA A 26 18.21 -24.27 0.74
CA ALA A 26 16.80 -24.54 0.99
C ALA A 26 16.14 -25.20 -0.23
N THR A 27 16.43 -26.49 -0.44
CA THR A 27 15.67 -27.35 -1.35
C THR A 27 14.22 -27.51 -0.88
N MET A 28 13.26 -26.96 -1.63
CA MET A 28 11.88 -27.47 -1.68
C MET A 28 11.82 -28.51 -2.81
N LEU A 29 12.02 -29.78 -2.46
CA LEU A 29 11.62 -30.89 -3.32
C LEU A 29 10.13 -31.18 -3.04
N PRO A 30 9.32 -31.46 -4.06
CA PRO A 30 7.94 -31.89 -3.86
C PRO A 30 7.95 -33.25 -3.16
N MET A 31 7.55 -33.30 -1.90
CA MET A 31 7.40 -34.58 -1.19
C MET A 31 6.07 -35.25 -1.58
N PRO A 32 6.07 -36.57 -1.80
CA PRO A 32 4.90 -37.33 -2.22
C PRO A 32 3.86 -37.38 -1.09
N VAL A 33 2.63 -37.03 -1.46
CA VAL A 33 1.42 -37.05 -0.65
C VAL A 33 1.15 -38.48 -0.16
N ARG A 34 1.32 -38.71 1.15
CA ARG A 34 0.56 -39.74 1.88
C ARG A 34 0.22 -39.23 3.28
N TRP A 35 -1.08 -39.22 3.54
CA TRP A 35 -1.75 -39.00 4.83
C TRP A 35 -1.92 -37.54 5.30
N LEU A 36 -2.99 -36.89 4.82
CA LEU A 36 -3.52 -35.62 5.33
C LEU A 36 -4.77 -35.90 6.16
N GLY A 37 -4.68 -35.66 7.48
CA GLY A 37 -5.85 -35.39 8.31
C GLY A 37 -6.24 -33.93 8.10
N THR A 38 -7.27 -33.72 7.30
CA THR A 38 -8.05 -32.48 7.19
C THR A 38 -8.77 -32.24 8.51
N ASN A 39 -8.57 -31.10 9.17
CA ASN A 39 -9.49 -30.61 10.19
C ASN A 39 -9.30 -29.10 10.35
N ASN A 40 -10.42 -28.38 10.20
CA ASN A 40 -10.75 -27.07 10.76
C ASN A 40 -10.78 -25.86 9.80
N ALA A 41 -11.78 -25.85 8.92
CA ALA A 41 -12.75 -24.74 8.75
C ALA A 41 -13.87 -25.26 7.82
N GLN A 42 -15.15 -25.23 8.24
CA GLN A 42 -16.27 -25.63 7.37
C GLN A 42 -17.50 -24.70 7.45
N ALA A 43 -18.03 -24.48 6.23
CA ALA A 43 -19.35 -24.15 5.69
C ALA A 43 -20.26 -23.07 6.31
N ILE A 44 -20.75 -22.17 5.44
CA ILE A 44 -22.08 -21.57 5.46
C ILE A 44 -22.77 -21.98 4.15
N ALA A 45 -24.05 -22.34 4.15
CA ALA A 45 -24.82 -22.67 2.94
C ALA A 45 -25.39 -21.42 2.25
N GLN A 46 -25.58 -21.46 0.92
CA GLN A 46 -26.20 -20.40 0.12
C GLN A 46 -27.67 -20.16 0.50
N SER A 47 -28.12 -18.90 0.55
CA SER A 47 -29.48 -18.49 0.16
C SER A 47 -29.63 -16.94 0.09
N PRO A 48 -30.84 -16.39 -0.17
CA PRO A 48 -31.08 -15.41 -1.21
C PRO A 48 -30.75 -13.97 -0.78
N ALA A 49 -29.90 -13.31 -1.58
CA ALA A 49 -29.73 -11.85 -1.71
C ALA A 49 -29.66 -11.04 -0.39
N LEU A 50 -28.44 -10.60 -0.05
CA LEU A 50 -28.25 -9.36 0.70
C LEU A 50 -28.97 -8.21 0.01
N LEU A 51 -29.69 -7.38 0.75
CA LEU A 51 -30.08 -6.06 0.26
C LEU A 51 -28.85 -5.18 -0.07
N LYS A 52 -27.66 -5.45 0.51
CA LYS A 52 -26.38 -4.85 0.09
C LYS A 52 -25.99 -5.19 -1.37
N SER A 53 -26.46 -6.34 -1.91
CA SER A 53 -26.18 -6.76 -3.29
C SER A 53 -27.06 -6.07 -4.35
N ARG A 54 -27.96 -5.17 -3.95
CA ARG A 54 -28.85 -4.45 -4.89
C ARG A 54 -28.46 -3.00 -5.12
N SER A 55 -27.41 -2.53 -4.46
CA SER A 55 -27.07 -1.12 -4.47
C SER A 55 -25.68 -0.84 -5.03
N TYR A 56 -25.56 0.29 -5.74
CA TYR A 56 -24.30 0.76 -6.30
C TYR A 56 -23.30 1.02 -5.17
N LEU A 57 -22.18 0.30 -5.18
CA LEU A 57 -21.32 0.03 -4.03
C LEU A 57 -20.58 1.26 -3.42
N LEU A 58 -20.81 2.48 -3.92
CA LEU A 58 -20.34 3.78 -3.36
C LEU A 58 -21.42 4.88 -3.36
N ARG A 59 -22.69 4.57 -3.09
CA ARG A 59 -23.71 5.62 -2.95
C ARG A 59 -23.89 6.01 -1.49
N GLY A 60 -23.50 7.23 -1.12
CA GLY A 60 -23.79 7.79 0.19
C GLY A 60 -23.17 9.19 0.35
N LEU A 61 -24.02 10.20 0.57
CA LEU A 61 -23.72 11.55 1.08
C LEU A 61 -23.12 12.60 0.11
N ALA A 62 -23.23 13.87 0.54
CA ALA A 62 -23.28 15.05 -0.31
C ALA A 62 -21.88 15.58 -0.62
N LEU A 63 -21.44 15.42 -1.88
CA LEU A 63 -20.20 16.02 -2.35
C LEU A 63 -20.17 17.54 -2.06
N PRO A 64 -19.00 18.16 -1.83
CA PRO A 64 -18.89 19.59 -1.57
C PRO A 64 -19.45 20.44 -2.72
N PRO A 65 -20.08 21.62 -2.46
CA PRO A 65 -20.62 22.54 -3.47
C PRO A 65 -19.68 22.89 -4.63
N MET A 66 -18.36 22.86 -4.40
CA MET A 66 -17.33 23.11 -5.42
C MET A 66 -17.07 21.92 -6.35
N VAL A 67 -17.34 20.69 -5.92
CA VAL A 67 -17.30 19.46 -6.76
C VAL A 67 -18.67 19.23 -7.43
N LEU A 68 -19.75 19.64 -6.76
CA LEU A 68 -21.15 19.67 -7.21
C LEU A 68 -21.38 20.46 -8.51
N GLY A 69 -20.60 21.51 -8.77
CA GLY A 69 -20.73 22.34 -9.98
C GLY A 69 -20.20 21.69 -11.27
N LEU A 70 -19.40 20.63 -11.15
CA LEU A 70 -18.70 19.97 -12.26
C LEU A 70 -19.12 18.51 -12.48
N ILE A 71 -19.85 17.92 -11.52
CA ILE A 71 -20.46 16.60 -11.65
C ILE A 71 -21.96 16.79 -11.89
N PRO A 72 -22.48 16.56 -13.11
CA PRO A 72 -23.91 16.63 -13.35
C PRO A 72 -24.60 15.57 -12.47
N ASN A 73 -25.52 16.02 -11.62
CA ASN A 73 -26.51 15.20 -10.91
C ASN A 73 -26.04 14.49 -9.62
N THR A 74 -25.76 15.28 -8.58
CA THR A 74 -25.50 14.83 -7.20
C THR A 74 -26.70 14.28 -6.45
N ALA A 75 -27.90 14.30 -7.04
CA ALA A 75 -29.10 13.68 -6.48
C ALA A 75 -29.00 12.14 -6.37
N PHE A 76 -27.99 11.52 -6.97
CA PHE A 76 -27.86 10.06 -7.05
C PHE A 76 -27.08 9.39 -5.90
N TYR A 77 -26.39 10.15 -5.05
CA TYR A 77 -25.58 9.58 -3.95
C TYR A 77 -26.27 9.61 -2.59
N ALA A 78 -27.43 10.27 -2.45
CA ALA A 78 -27.95 10.63 -1.14
C ALA A 78 -28.69 9.53 -0.36
N ASN A 79 -28.98 8.34 -0.90
CA ASN A 79 -29.80 7.33 -0.19
C ASN A 79 -29.51 5.88 -0.63
N ASP A 80 -28.37 5.32 -0.22
CA ASP A 80 -28.20 3.86 -0.20
C ASP A 80 -27.78 3.40 1.21
N PRO A 81 -28.72 2.90 2.03
CA PRO A 81 -28.38 2.39 3.35
C PRO A 81 -27.48 1.14 3.32
N GLY A 82 -27.21 0.53 2.15
CA GLY A 82 -26.40 -0.69 2.01
C GLY A 82 -24.94 -0.52 1.53
N GLY A 83 -24.56 0.63 0.96
CA GLY A 83 -23.24 0.87 0.35
C GLY A 83 -22.14 1.29 1.32
N ILE A 84 -20.91 1.45 0.80
CA ILE A 84 -19.78 2.00 1.56
C ILE A 84 -20.00 3.52 1.75
N PRO A 85 -20.04 4.04 2.99
CA PRO A 85 -20.19 5.47 3.24
C PRO A 85 -18.98 6.27 2.74
N VAL A 86 -19.25 7.32 1.96
CA VAL A 86 -18.27 8.35 1.57
C VAL A 86 -18.36 9.51 2.57
N LEU A 87 -17.21 10.08 2.92
CA LEU A 87 -17.13 11.19 3.86
C LEU A 87 -17.43 12.53 3.20
N ASP A 88 -18.11 13.39 3.94
CA ASP A 88 -18.35 14.78 3.54
C ASP A 88 -17.26 15.69 4.13
N GLY A 89 -16.53 16.37 3.26
CA GLY A 89 -15.49 17.32 3.64
C GLY A 89 -16.07 18.71 3.92
N THR A 90 -15.53 19.41 4.91
CA THR A 90 -15.84 20.81 5.17
C THR A 90 -14.65 21.70 4.81
N PRO A 91 -14.83 23.00 4.53
CA PRO A 91 -13.69 23.90 4.33
C PRO A 91 -12.75 23.90 5.54
N ASP A 92 -11.45 23.75 5.30
CA ASP A 92 -10.46 23.76 6.37
C ASP A 92 -10.23 25.20 6.88
N PRO A 93 -10.26 25.45 8.20
CA PRO A 93 -10.09 26.78 8.76
C PRO A 93 -8.63 27.27 8.81
N ALA A 94 -7.65 26.37 8.65
CA ALA A 94 -6.22 26.67 8.79
C ALA A 94 -5.48 26.70 7.44
N PHE A 95 -5.92 25.90 6.48
CA PHE A 95 -5.31 25.83 5.15
C PHE A 95 -6.31 26.24 4.07
N ALA A 96 -5.97 27.29 3.32
CA ALA A 96 -6.78 27.73 2.18
C ALA A 96 -6.92 26.61 1.14
N ASP A 97 -8.04 26.60 0.42
CA ASP A 97 -8.34 25.66 -0.67
C ASP A 97 -8.18 24.18 -0.28
N THR A 98 -8.36 23.88 1.02
CA THR A 98 -8.23 22.54 1.60
C THR A 98 -9.58 22.11 2.19
N LEU A 99 -9.93 20.83 2.03
CA LEU A 99 -11.08 20.22 2.68
C LEU A 99 -10.65 19.42 3.91
N LYS A 100 -11.31 19.65 5.03
CA LYS A 100 -11.14 18.91 6.27
C LYS A 100 -12.17 17.78 6.39
N TYR A 101 -11.70 16.60 6.77
CA TYR A 101 -12.51 15.42 7.07
C TYR A 101 -12.26 14.96 8.50
N ASN A 102 -13.31 14.60 9.23
CA ASN A 102 -13.19 14.04 10.58
C ASN A 102 -13.47 12.54 10.53
N VAL A 103 -12.47 11.75 10.86
CA VAL A 103 -12.50 10.29 10.75
C VAL A 103 -12.22 9.69 12.10
N THR A 104 -13.00 8.67 12.46
CA THR A 104 -12.77 7.90 13.68
C THR A 104 -12.41 6.46 13.33
N ALA A 105 -11.29 5.97 13.85
CA ALA A 105 -11.00 4.54 13.96
C ALA A 105 -11.67 4.00 15.23
N SER A 106 -12.62 3.07 15.08
CA SER A 106 -13.28 2.43 16.22
C SER A 106 -13.58 0.95 15.96
N GLU A 107 -13.88 0.23 17.03
CA GLU A 107 -14.54 -1.07 16.93
C GLU A 107 -16.05 -0.87 16.68
N PHE A 108 -16.64 -1.70 15.83
CA PHE A 108 -18.08 -1.77 15.58
C PHE A 108 -18.46 -3.15 15.03
N THR A 109 -19.75 -3.39 14.82
CA THR A 109 -20.24 -4.57 14.12
C THR A 109 -20.92 -4.20 12.80
N ASP A 110 -20.68 -4.98 11.76
CA ASP A 110 -21.40 -4.89 10.48
C ASP A 110 -21.77 -6.30 10.00
N GLN A 111 -22.83 -6.41 9.21
CA GLN A 111 -23.27 -7.68 8.65
C GLN A 111 -22.67 -7.85 7.25
N LEU A 112 -21.74 -8.80 7.09
CA LEU A 112 -21.02 -9.05 5.83
C LEU A 112 -21.71 -10.11 4.95
N HIS A 113 -22.64 -10.87 5.53
CA HIS A 113 -23.53 -11.83 4.86
C HIS A 113 -24.83 -12.00 5.67
N PRO A 114 -26.03 -12.24 5.08
CA PRO A 114 -27.30 -12.30 5.82
C PRO A 114 -27.36 -13.47 6.78
N ASP A 115 -26.78 -14.59 6.37
CA ASP A 115 -26.77 -15.85 7.13
C ASP A 115 -25.61 -15.92 8.13
N MET A 116 -24.80 -14.85 8.20
CA MET A 116 -23.79 -14.68 9.23
C MET A 116 -24.33 -13.78 10.35
N GLY A 117 -23.89 -14.08 11.57
CA GLY A 117 -23.97 -13.11 12.66
C GLY A 117 -23.19 -11.83 12.33
N PRO A 118 -23.45 -10.72 13.05
CA PRO A 118 -22.67 -9.50 12.88
C PRO A 118 -21.18 -9.77 13.09
N THR A 119 -20.34 -9.26 12.20
CA THR A 119 -18.89 -9.36 12.29
C THR A 119 -18.36 -8.20 13.11
N THR A 120 -17.64 -8.49 14.20
CA THR A 120 -16.85 -7.50 14.93
C THR A 120 -15.67 -7.07 14.07
N LEU A 121 -15.54 -5.76 13.85
CA LEU A 121 -14.54 -5.13 12.99
C LEU A 121 -13.86 -3.97 13.70
N TRP A 122 -12.64 -3.67 13.29
CA TRP A 122 -12.00 -2.37 13.53
C TRP A 122 -11.99 -1.63 12.21
N GLY A 123 -12.40 -0.37 12.16
CA GLY A 123 -12.42 0.35 10.88
C GLY A 123 -12.68 1.84 11.01
N TYR A 124 -12.61 2.51 9.86
CA TYR A 124 -12.84 3.95 9.75
C TYR A 124 -14.33 4.27 9.52
N HIS A 125 -14.76 5.40 10.04
CA HIS A 125 -16.07 6.00 9.77
C HIS A 125 -16.00 7.51 9.97
N ASP A 126 -16.98 8.22 9.41
CA ASP A 126 -17.16 9.65 9.69
C ASP A 126 -17.46 9.84 11.18
N THR A 127 -16.71 10.71 11.84
CA THR A 127 -16.94 11.06 13.25
C THR A 127 -18.37 11.58 13.48
N ASN A 128 -18.96 12.25 12.49
CA ASN A 128 -20.27 12.89 12.59
C ASN A 128 -21.42 11.99 12.12
N ASN A 129 -21.12 10.82 11.55
CA ASN A 129 -22.14 9.91 11.03
C ASN A 129 -22.35 8.72 11.98
N PRO A 130 -23.59 8.42 12.40
CA PRO A 130 -23.85 7.23 13.20
C PRO A 130 -23.67 5.92 12.43
N VAL A 131 -23.67 5.93 11.08
CA VAL A 131 -23.57 4.72 10.25
C VAL A 131 -22.11 4.28 10.13
N LYS A 132 -21.79 3.12 10.74
CA LYS A 132 -20.50 2.46 10.65
C LYS A 132 -20.61 1.22 9.77
N ARG A 133 -19.72 1.10 8.80
CA ARG A 133 -19.71 0.03 7.79
C ARG A 133 -18.27 -0.39 7.55
N HIS A 134 -18.08 -1.66 7.20
CA HIS A 134 -16.78 -2.12 6.73
C HIS A 134 -16.35 -1.33 5.48
N LEU A 135 -15.06 -1.00 5.38
CA LEU A 135 -14.50 -0.09 4.37
C LEU A 135 -15.09 1.33 4.39
N GLY A 136 -15.80 1.73 5.45
CA GLY A 136 -16.25 3.11 5.64
C GLY A 136 -15.08 4.10 5.74
N GLY A 137 -15.38 5.38 5.63
CA GLY A 137 -14.34 6.42 5.60
C GLY A 137 -13.86 6.79 4.20
N ALA A 138 -14.52 6.30 3.14
CA ALA A 138 -14.05 6.56 1.79
C ALA A 138 -14.05 8.07 1.49
N ILE A 139 -13.03 8.57 0.78
CA ILE A 139 -12.94 9.98 0.36
C ILE A 139 -12.92 10.05 -1.16
N ILE A 140 -13.67 11.00 -1.71
CA ILE A 140 -13.54 11.42 -3.11
C ILE A 140 -12.97 12.84 -3.11
N ALA A 141 -11.79 12.99 -3.68
CA ALA A 141 -11.08 14.25 -3.79
C ALA A 141 -10.90 14.66 -5.25
N ALA A 142 -10.88 15.97 -5.49
CA ALA A 142 -10.50 16.52 -6.77
C ALA A 142 -9.00 16.83 -6.77
N ARG A 143 -8.34 16.58 -7.90
CA ARG A 143 -6.95 16.96 -8.11
C ARG A 143 -6.76 18.45 -7.80
N GLY A 144 -5.70 18.79 -7.09
CA GLY A 144 -5.34 20.16 -6.73
C GLY A 144 -6.14 20.75 -5.57
N THR A 145 -7.15 20.04 -5.06
CA THR A 145 -7.83 20.39 -3.81
C THR A 145 -7.25 19.53 -2.70
N ALA A 146 -6.43 20.12 -1.84
CA ALA A 146 -5.82 19.39 -0.73
C ALA A 146 -6.88 18.90 0.26
N THR A 147 -6.53 17.84 0.99
CA THR A 147 -7.35 17.22 2.02
C THR A 147 -6.58 17.19 3.33
N ARG A 148 -7.21 17.64 4.42
CA ARG A 148 -6.74 17.42 5.78
C ARG A 148 -7.65 16.41 6.50
N ILE A 149 -7.08 15.33 7.01
CA ILE A 149 -7.84 14.33 7.77
C ILE A 149 -7.52 14.47 9.26
N ARG A 150 -8.54 14.79 10.07
CA ARG A 150 -8.52 14.66 11.53
C ARG A 150 -8.93 13.24 11.89
N MET A 151 -7.94 12.40 12.18
CA MET A 151 -8.14 11.03 12.62
C MET A 151 -8.26 10.97 14.15
N THR A 152 -9.28 10.29 14.67
CA THR A 152 -9.48 10.02 16.10
C THR A 152 -9.40 8.51 16.36
N ASN A 153 -8.55 8.06 17.28
CA ASN A 153 -8.40 6.64 17.61
C ASN A 153 -9.15 6.33 18.90
N THR A 154 -10.14 5.46 18.79
CA THR A 154 -10.98 5.00 19.91
C THR A 154 -10.94 3.47 20.08
N LEU A 155 -9.94 2.81 19.49
CA LEU A 155 -9.83 1.37 19.48
C LEU A 155 -9.63 0.78 20.89
N PRO A 156 -10.32 -0.33 21.25
CA PRO A 156 -10.13 -1.00 22.54
C PRO A 156 -8.71 -1.51 22.71
N ALA A 157 -8.20 -1.50 23.96
CA ALA A 157 -6.80 -1.83 24.29
C ALA A 157 -6.31 -3.21 23.82
N THR A 158 -7.22 -4.19 23.66
CA THR A 158 -6.92 -5.54 23.20
C THR A 158 -7.40 -5.72 21.78
N HIS A 159 -6.56 -6.21 20.88
CA HIS A 159 -6.91 -6.44 19.48
C HIS A 159 -7.94 -7.58 19.32
N ILE A 160 -8.77 -7.54 18.27
CA ILE A 160 -9.78 -8.59 17.98
C ILE A 160 -9.16 -9.86 17.36
N ILE A 161 -8.04 -9.69 16.66
CA ILE A 161 -7.17 -10.76 16.17
C ILE A 161 -5.97 -10.96 17.13
N PRO A 162 -5.56 -12.20 17.44
CA PRO A 162 -4.42 -12.44 18.32
C PRO A 162 -3.11 -11.84 17.83
N VAL A 163 -2.38 -11.19 18.74
CA VAL A 163 -1.07 -10.57 18.45
C VAL A 163 0.05 -11.54 18.82
N ASP A 164 0.93 -11.82 17.86
CA ASP A 164 2.19 -12.50 18.12
C ASP A 164 3.19 -11.51 18.71
N ASN A 165 3.55 -11.67 19.98
CA ASN A 165 4.45 -10.75 20.69
C ASN A 165 5.95 -11.02 20.45
N SER A 166 6.29 -11.94 19.55
CA SER A 166 7.67 -12.37 19.29
C SER A 166 8.33 -11.70 18.07
N ILE A 167 7.56 -10.96 17.27
CA ILE A 167 8.06 -10.24 16.08
C ILE A 167 8.42 -8.79 16.41
N PRO A 168 9.24 -8.12 15.57
CA PRO A 168 9.54 -6.71 15.75
C PRO A 168 8.27 -5.85 15.85
N GLY A 169 8.25 -4.94 16.82
CA GLY A 169 7.12 -4.03 17.04
C GLY A 169 6.01 -4.52 17.98
N THR A 170 5.96 -5.81 18.35
CA THR A 170 4.85 -6.36 19.17
C THR A 170 5.26 -6.89 20.54
N GLY A 171 6.47 -6.58 21.01
CA GLY A 171 6.96 -7.05 22.31
C GLY A 171 5.98 -6.81 23.48
N LEU A 172 6.14 -7.59 24.55
CA LEU A 172 5.31 -7.45 25.76
C LEU A 172 5.27 -5.99 26.24
N GLY A 173 4.05 -5.47 26.44
CA GLY A 173 3.80 -4.10 26.89
C GLY A 173 3.61 -3.08 25.77
N VAL A 174 3.81 -3.44 24.49
CA VAL A 174 3.46 -2.55 23.38
C VAL A 174 1.94 -2.58 23.14
N ALA A 175 1.32 -1.42 23.08
CA ALA A 175 -0.14 -1.28 22.96
C ALA A 175 -0.69 -1.83 21.64
N GLN A 176 -1.70 -2.70 21.70
CA GLN A 176 -2.27 -3.37 20.53
C GLN A 176 -3.29 -2.52 19.74
N ASN A 177 -3.71 -1.40 20.32
CA ASN A 177 -4.74 -0.51 19.77
C ASN A 177 -4.16 0.73 19.11
N ARG A 178 -2.93 0.59 18.59
CA ARG A 178 -2.23 1.65 17.87
C ARG A 178 -2.59 1.59 16.38
N ILE A 179 -2.57 2.76 15.74
CA ILE A 179 -2.72 2.89 14.29
C ILE A 179 -1.68 3.83 13.70
N ALA A 180 -1.29 3.59 12.44
CA ALA A 180 -0.53 4.51 11.59
C ALA A 180 -1.25 4.58 10.23
N VAL A 181 -1.66 5.77 9.77
CA VAL A 181 -2.55 5.90 8.60
C VAL A 181 -1.74 6.16 7.35
N HIS A 182 -1.54 5.13 6.53
CA HIS A 182 -0.84 5.25 5.26
C HIS A 182 -1.81 5.48 4.11
N LEU A 183 -1.63 6.55 3.32
CA LEU A 183 -2.33 6.74 2.05
C LEU A 183 -1.49 6.11 0.93
N HIS A 184 -1.83 4.87 0.58
CA HIS A 184 -1.20 4.08 -0.45
C HIS A 184 -1.40 4.72 -1.83
N GLY A 185 -0.27 5.07 -2.45
CA GLY A 185 -0.19 5.77 -3.74
C GLY A 185 -0.19 7.29 -3.61
N GLY A 186 -0.13 7.85 -2.41
CA GLY A 186 -0.07 9.29 -2.18
C GLY A 186 1.31 9.90 -2.40
N PHE A 187 1.38 10.99 -3.17
CA PHE A 187 2.56 11.86 -3.27
C PHE A 187 2.48 12.95 -2.19
N ILE A 188 2.86 12.58 -0.97
CA ILE A 188 2.59 13.33 0.27
C ILE A 188 3.84 13.46 1.15
N PRO A 189 3.92 14.43 2.08
CA PRO A 189 5.11 14.59 2.91
C PRO A 189 5.23 13.43 3.90
N TRP A 190 6.45 13.07 4.29
CA TRP A 190 6.70 11.89 5.14
C TRP A 190 5.93 11.89 6.48
N ILE A 191 5.69 13.07 7.06
CA ILE A 191 4.89 13.19 8.28
C ILE A 191 3.42 12.79 8.06
N SER A 192 2.90 12.88 6.84
CA SER A 192 1.53 12.47 6.50
C SER A 192 1.50 11.15 5.72
N ASP A 193 2.65 10.53 5.49
CA ASP A 193 2.78 9.28 4.75
C ASP A 193 2.33 8.07 5.57
N GLY A 194 2.34 8.17 6.92
CA GLY A 194 1.90 7.08 7.78
C GLY A 194 2.89 5.92 7.86
N GLY A 195 4.19 6.21 7.81
CA GLY A 195 5.21 5.16 7.90
C GLY A 195 5.12 4.34 9.20
N PRO A 196 5.77 3.17 9.29
CA PRO A 196 5.48 2.20 10.35
C PRO A 196 5.69 2.68 11.78
N PHE A 197 6.53 3.70 11.98
CA PHE A 197 6.85 4.28 13.28
C PHE A 197 6.06 5.57 13.57
N ASP A 198 5.09 5.91 12.72
CA ASP A 198 4.15 7.04 12.89
C ASP A 198 2.89 6.61 13.68
N TRP A 199 2.95 5.47 14.36
CA TRP A 199 1.79 4.95 15.09
C TRP A 199 1.48 5.75 16.35
N TRP A 200 0.22 5.71 16.78
CA TRP A 200 -0.22 6.39 18.00
C TRP A 200 -1.45 5.68 18.61
N THR A 201 -1.70 5.91 19.89
CA THR A 201 -2.70 5.19 20.69
C THR A 201 -3.86 6.08 21.15
N PRO A 202 -5.02 5.53 21.52
CA PRO A 202 -6.11 6.30 22.12
C PRO A 202 -5.63 7.05 23.36
N ASN A 203 -5.96 8.33 23.45
CA ASN A 203 -5.54 9.24 24.52
C ASN A 203 -4.01 9.24 24.79
N ASN A 204 -3.19 8.78 23.83
CA ASN A 204 -1.76 8.52 24.01
C ASN A 204 -1.41 7.59 25.20
N ALA A 205 -2.35 6.79 25.69
CA ALA A 205 -2.18 5.99 26.91
C ALA A 205 -1.12 4.89 26.78
N GLY A 206 -0.80 4.46 25.55
CA GLY A 206 0.28 3.52 25.24
C GLY A 206 1.48 4.16 24.54
N GLY A 207 1.54 5.49 24.50
CA GLY A 207 2.55 6.26 23.79
C GLY A 207 2.31 6.38 22.29
N THR A 208 3.35 6.83 21.60
CA THR A 208 3.41 7.04 20.15
C THR A 208 4.73 6.51 19.61
N GLY A 209 4.76 6.21 18.32
CA GLY A 209 5.95 5.78 17.62
C GLY A 209 6.95 6.93 17.45
N LEU A 210 8.20 6.57 17.15
CA LEU A 210 9.34 7.50 17.06
C LEU A 210 9.21 8.54 15.94
N SER A 211 8.44 8.22 14.90
CA SER A 211 8.22 9.09 13.75
C SER A 211 6.97 9.97 13.91
N PHE A 212 6.19 9.78 14.99
CA PHE A 212 4.93 10.46 15.18
C PHE A 212 5.08 11.96 15.44
N LYS A 213 4.57 12.77 14.50
CA LYS A 213 4.64 14.24 14.55
C LYS A 213 3.30 14.94 14.34
N ASN A 214 2.19 14.20 14.31
CA ASN A 214 0.90 14.71 13.84
C ASN A 214 -0.14 14.94 14.96
N GLY A 215 0.23 14.73 16.22
CA GLY A 215 -0.67 14.86 17.38
C GLY A 215 -0.82 16.29 17.92
N PRO A 216 -1.40 16.45 19.13
CA PRO A 216 -1.43 17.74 19.83
C PRO A 216 -0.05 18.37 19.98
N GLY A 217 0.04 19.68 19.74
CA GLY A 217 1.28 20.46 19.67
C GLY A 217 2.04 20.34 18.34
N SER A 218 1.51 19.60 17.36
CA SER A 218 2.10 19.52 16.01
C SER A 218 1.89 20.80 15.21
N LEU A 219 2.50 20.85 14.03
CA LEU A 219 2.28 21.95 13.07
C LEU A 219 0.85 22.02 12.53
N PHE A 220 0.08 20.93 12.63
CA PHE A 220 -1.32 20.88 12.24
C PHE A 220 -2.28 21.31 13.36
N ASP A 221 -1.78 21.35 14.60
CA ASP A 221 -2.52 21.77 15.78
C ASP A 221 -2.65 23.29 15.83
N THR A 222 -3.68 23.81 15.16
CA THR A 222 -3.84 25.22 14.81
C THR A 222 -5.11 25.82 15.43
N ALA A 223 -5.96 26.49 14.65
CA ALA A 223 -7.18 27.15 15.12
C ALA A 223 -8.30 26.18 15.57
N ASP A 224 -8.11 24.87 15.31
CA ASP A 224 -8.98 23.79 15.78
C ASP A 224 -8.14 22.78 16.59
N PRO A 225 -7.94 23.05 17.90
CA PRO A 225 -7.00 22.31 18.72
C PRO A 225 -7.29 20.81 18.77
N MET A 226 -6.23 20.03 18.73
CA MET A 226 -6.25 18.59 18.85
C MET A 226 -6.35 18.15 20.31
N VAL A 227 -7.09 17.06 20.54
CA VAL A 227 -7.04 16.35 21.82
C VAL A 227 -6.16 15.10 21.72
N LEU A 228 -5.74 14.57 22.87
CA LEU A 228 -5.00 13.30 22.92
C LEU A 228 -5.80 12.20 22.22
N GLY A 229 -5.12 11.34 21.47
CA GLY A 229 -5.81 10.37 20.61
C GLY A 229 -6.38 10.98 19.32
N GLN A 230 -5.82 12.11 18.86
CA GLN A 230 -6.03 12.61 17.51
C GLN A 230 -4.72 12.81 16.75
N ALA A 231 -4.78 12.69 15.43
CA ALA A 231 -3.71 12.98 14.48
C ALA A 231 -4.28 13.70 13.25
N ASP A 232 -3.61 14.73 12.75
CA ASP A 232 -3.95 15.39 11.48
C ASP A 232 -3.00 14.95 10.36
N TYR A 233 -3.53 14.60 9.19
CA TYR A 233 -2.75 14.25 7.99
C TYR A 233 -3.10 15.21 6.86
N TYR A 234 -2.12 15.60 6.04
CA TYR A 234 -2.32 16.51 4.91
C TYR A 234 -1.96 15.83 3.58
N TYR A 235 -2.95 15.71 2.70
CA TYR A 235 -2.85 15.10 1.38
C TYR A 235 -3.01 16.16 0.30
N THR A 236 -2.01 16.29 -0.57
CA THR A 236 -1.93 17.37 -1.57
C THR A 236 -2.91 17.18 -2.72
N ASN A 237 -3.19 15.93 -3.08
CA ASN A 237 -4.00 15.53 -4.23
C ASN A 237 -3.49 16.12 -5.56
N ASP A 238 -2.20 16.37 -5.70
CA ASP A 238 -1.61 16.77 -6.99
C ASP A 238 -1.20 15.54 -7.81
N GLN A 239 -2.17 14.70 -8.13
CA GLN A 239 -1.97 13.45 -8.87
C GLN A 239 -3.13 13.23 -9.86
N SER A 240 -2.86 12.46 -10.91
CA SER A 240 -3.85 12.11 -11.94
C SER A 240 -5.05 11.32 -11.37
N THR A 241 -6.16 11.22 -12.11
CA THR A 241 -7.29 10.35 -11.72
C THR A 241 -6.81 8.94 -11.37
N ARG A 242 -7.09 8.48 -10.15
CA ARG A 242 -6.69 7.14 -9.67
C ARG A 242 -7.44 6.72 -8.40
N LEU A 243 -7.59 5.42 -8.21
CA LEU A 243 -8.02 4.84 -6.93
C LEU A 243 -6.78 4.64 -6.05
N MET A 244 -6.60 5.53 -5.09
CA MET A 244 -5.75 5.31 -3.91
C MET A 244 -6.59 4.63 -2.84
N TRP A 245 -5.96 4.31 -1.72
CA TRP A 245 -6.63 3.78 -0.55
C TRP A 245 -5.77 4.09 0.66
N TYR A 246 -6.38 4.19 1.83
CA TYR A 246 -5.60 4.31 3.06
C TYR A 246 -5.92 3.19 4.02
N HIS A 247 -4.88 2.66 4.63
CA HIS A 247 -4.94 1.53 5.53
C HIS A 247 -3.95 1.71 6.67
N ASP A 248 -4.12 0.89 7.70
CA ASP A 248 -3.16 0.84 8.79
C ASP A 248 -1.79 0.36 8.32
N HIS A 249 -0.74 0.92 8.93
CA HIS A 249 0.66 0.60 8.66
C HIS A 249 1.46 0.46 9.97
N ALA A 250 0.80 0.27 11.12
CA ALA A 250 1.48 0.33 12.39
C ALA A 250 2.49 -0.82 12.56
N HIS A 251 3.75 -0.49 12.86
CA HIS A 251 4.84 -1.47 12.94
C HIS A 251 4.48 -2.69 13.81
N GLY A 252 4.60 -3.87 13.22
CA GLY A 252 4.34 -5.15 13.87
C GLY A 252 2.87 -5.54 13.96
N ILE A 253 1.91 -4.77 13.43
CA ILE A 253 0.49 -5.17 13.42
C ILE A 253 -0.27 -4.79 12.14
N THR A 254 0.42 -4.32 11.09
CA THR A 254 -0.19 -3.96 9.80
C THR A 254 -1.16 -5.05 9.31
N ARG A 255 -0.73 -6.32 9.28
CA ARG A 255 -1.52 -7.40 8.68
C ARG A 255 -2.85 -7.59 9.41
N ILE A 256 -2.84 -7.47 10.73
CA ILE A 256 -4.01 -7.76 11.57
C ILE A 256 -4.94 -6.54 11.68
N ASN A 257 -4.40 -5.32 11.65
CA ASN A 257 -5.20 -4.09 11.60
C ASN A 257 -5.92 -3.95 10.26
N ALA A 258 -5.21 -4.13 9.14
CA ALA A 258 -5.80 -4.13 7.79
C ALA A 258 -6.82 -5.27 7.64
N TYR A 259 -6.51 -6.47 8.17
CA TYR A 259 -7.44 -7.59 8.17
C TYR A 259 -8.71 -7.33 9.01
N ALA A 260 -8.56 -6.67 10.16
CA ALA A 260 -9.68 -6.28 11.02
C ALA A 260 -10.63 -5.26 10.39
N GLY A 261 -10.13 -4.51 9.38
CA GLY A 261 -10.92 -3.57 8.57
C GLY A 261 -10.48 -2.12 8.64
N VAL A 262 -9.30 -1.84 9.20
CA VAL A 262 -8.70 -0.49 9.25
C VAL A 262 -8.11 -0.15 7.88
N ALA A 263 -8.99 -0.04 6.88
CA ALA A 263 -8.69 0.24 5.48
C ALA A 263 -9.92 0.80 4.76
N THR A 264 -9.73 1.72 3.82
CA THR A 264 -10.81 2.24 2.95
C THR A 264 -10.26 2.91 1.69
N GLY A 265 -11.13 3.13 0.70
CA GLY A 265 -10.77 3.71 -0.59
C GLY A 265 -10.61 5.24 -0.55
N TYR A 266 -9.74 5.76 -1.42
CA TYR A 266 -9.54 7.18 -1.64
C TYR A 266 -9.48 7.45 -3.15
N LEU A 267 -10.52 8.05 -3.72
CA LEU A 267 -10.58 8.33 -5.15
C LEU A 267 -10.13 9.77 -5.41
N CYS A 268 -8.99 9.93 -6.09
CA CYS A 268 -8.56 11.24 -6.60
C CYS A 268 -9.03 11.37 -8.06
N LEU A 269 -9.70 12.48 -8.39
CA LEU A 269 -10.25 12.76 -9.72
C LEU A 269 -9.62 14.03 -10.32
N ASP A 270 -9.01 13.90 -11.48
CA ASP A 270 -8.72 15.04 -12.36
C ASP A 270 -9.95 15.35 -13.20
N LEU A 271 -10.78 16.27 -12.72
CA LEU A 271 -12.05 16.61 -13.37
C LEU A 271 -11.89 17.16 -14.78
N ALA A 272 -10.77 17.86 -15.07
CA ALA A 272 -10.50 18.37 -16.41
C ALA A 272 -10.17 17.24 -17.37
N GLN A 273 -9.38 16.26 -16.93
CA GLN A 273 -9.08 15.05 -17.68
C GLN A 273 -10.34 14.20 -17.92
N GLU A 274 -11.18 14.01 -16.89
CA GLU A 274 -12.46 13.30 -17.02
C GLU A 274 -13.42 13.99 -17.99
N GLN A 275 -13.50 15.33 -17.94
CA GLN A 275 -14.31 16.10 -18.87
C GLN A 275 -13.82 15.98 -20.31
N ALA A 276 -12.49 16.02 -20.53
CA ALA A 276 -11.89 15.89 -21.86
C ALA A 276 -12.14 14.52 -22.51
N LEU A 277 -12.25 13.46 -21.69
CA LEU A 277 -12.60 12.12 -22.16
C LEU A 277 -14.06 12.00 -22.62
N GLY A 278 -14.96 12.85 -22.11
CA GLY A 278 -16.35 12.91 -22.53
C GLY A 278 -17.04 11.55 -22.48
N THR A 279 -17.67 11.14 -23.59
CA THR A 279 -18.38 9.86 -23.70
C THR A 279 -17.53 8.69 -24.22
N SER A 280 -16.22 8.92 -24.44
CA SER A 280 -15.31 7.88 -24.91
C SER A 280 -15.16 6.75 -23.88
N ILE A 281 -15.28 7.08 -22.59
CA ILE A 281 -15.37 6.15 -21.47
C ILE A 281 -16.67 6.40 -20.68
N PRO A 282 -17.17 5.40 -19.92
CA PRO A 282 -18.27 5.64 -18.99
C PRO A 282 -17.89 6.70 -17.95
N PRO A 283 -18.79 7.65 -17.64
CA PRO A 283 -18.48 8.74 -16.73
C PRO A 283 -18.24 8.24 -15.31
N VAL A 284 -17.48 9.01 -14.52
CA VAL A 284 -17.22 8.73 -13.09
C VAL A 284 -18.48 8.55 -12.25
N THR A 285 -19.61 9.15 -12.67
CA THR A 285 -20.92 8.97 -12.02
C THR A 285 -21.47 7.54 -12.15
N SER A 286 -20.91 6.75 -13.06
CA SER A 286 -21.21 5.34 -13.26
C SER A 286 -20.07 4.40 -12.85
N LEU A 287 -18.98 4.95 -12.30
CA LEU A 287 -17.85 4.17 -11.78
C LEU A 287 -18.30 3.33 -10.58
N ILE A 288 -17.88 2.06 -10.57
CA ILE A 288 -18.09 1.15 -9.45
C ILE A 288 -16.71 0.63 -8.99
N PRO A 289 -16.21 0.96 -7.80
CA PRO A 289 -14.98 0.34 -7.32
C PRO A 289 -15.24 -1.11 -6.93
N LEU A 290 -14.20 -1.93 -6.95
CA LEU A 290 -14.24 -3.33 -6.55
C LEU A 290 -13.05 -3.61 -5.63
N VAL A 291 -13.26 -3.53 -4.32
CA VAL A 291 -12.24 -3.77 -3.30
C VAL A 291 -12.34 -5.22 -2.81
N TYR A 292 -11.36 -6.05 -3.20
CA TYR A 292 -11.32 -7.46 -2.83
C TYR A 292 -10.57 -7.69 -1.53
N GLN A 293 -11.11 -8.57 -0.69
CA GLN A 293 -10.44 -9.10 0.49
C GLN A 293 -10.82 -10.57 0.66
N ASP A 294 -9.92 -11.40 1.15
CA ASP A 294 -10.24 -12.75 1.61
C ASP A 294 -10.24 -12.78 3.14
N LYS A 295 -11.22 -13.49 3.69
CA LYS A 295 -11.44 -13.63 5.14
C LYS A 295 -11.73 -15.08 5.49
N VAL A 296 -11.63 -15.38 6.78
CA VAL A 296 -12.18 -16.56 7.43
C VAL A 296 -13.04 -16.07 8.59
N PHE A 297 -14.14 -16.77 8.85
CA PHE A 297 -15.06 -16.43 9.92
C PHE A 297 -15.15 -17.55 10.95
N VAL A 298 -15.31 -17.16 12.21
CA VAL A 298 -15.67 -18.08 13.29
C VAL A 298 -17.06 -18.62 12.98
N ASN A 299 -17.21 -19.94 12.85
CA ASN A 299 -18.48 -20.58 12.51
C ASN A 299 -18.90 -21.57 13.60
N GLY A 300 -20.21 -21.66 13.84
CA GLY A 300 -20.85 -22.85 14.43
C GLY A 300 -20.97 -23.95 13.38
N ASP A 301 -20.78 -25.22 13.77
CA ASP A 301 -21.01 -26.35 12.86
C ASP A 301 -22.49 -26.42 12.44
N PRO A 302 -22.81 -26.27 11.14
CA PRO A 302 -24.19 -26.29 10.66
C PRO A 302 -24.84 -27.67 10.73
N VAL A 303 -24.07 -28.75 10.88
CA VAL A 303 -24.53 -30.13 10.69
C VAL A 303 -24.68 -30.90 12.00
N ASN A 304 -23.80 -30.72 12.99
CA ASN A 304 -23.84 -31.47 14.26
C ASN A 304 -23.88 -30.59 15.53
N GLY A 305 -24.05 -29.27 15.40
CA GLY A 305 -24.06 -28.36 16.55
C GLY A 305 -22.74 -28.34 17.34
N THR A 306 -21.67 -28.92 16.80
CA THR A 306 -20.36 -28.99 17.44
C THR A 306 -19.40 -28.11 16.66
N LEU A 307 -19.23 -26.86 17.10
CA LEU A 307 -18.20 -25.92 16.60
C LEU A 307 -16.97 -26.68 16.06
N VAL A 308 -16.82 -26.83 14.73
CA VAL A 308 -15.52 -27.18 14.13
C VAL A 308 -14.69 -25.90 14.13
N THR A 309 -14.52 -25.37 15.33
CA THR A 309 -13.63 -24.27 15.65
C THR A 309 -12.26 -24.84 15.86
N ASP A 310 -11.25 -24.10 15.41
CA ASP A 310 -9.97 -24.15 16.08
C ASP A 310 -10.19 -24.15 17.61
N PRO A 311 -9.92 -25.28 18.30
CA PRO A 311 -10.23 -25.43 19.72
C PRO A 311 -9.37 -24.51 20.58
N THR A 312 -8.35 -23.89 20.00
CA THR A 312 -7.44 -22.96 20.67
C THR A 312 -7.81 -21.50 20.44
N TRP A 313 -8.72 -21.17 19.50
CA TRP A 313 -9.12 -19.78 19.22
C TRP A 313 -9.60 -19.06 20.48
N ALA A 314 -10.44 -19.74 21.28
CA ALA A 314 -10.97 -19.18 22.52
C ALA A 314 -9.91 -18.87 23.58
N THR A 315 -8.69 -19.43 23.44
CA THR A 315 -7.56 -19.20 24.35
C THR A 315 -6.72 -17.99 23.95
N VAL A 316 -6.83 -17.52 22.71
CA VAL A 316 -5.97 -16.46 22.14
C VAL A 316 -6.73 -15.21 21.69
N ALA A 317 -8.00 -15.35 21.29
CA ALA A 317 -8.84 -14.24 20.87
C ALA A 317 -9.70 -13.72 22.05
N PRO A 318 -10.04 -12.42 22.10
CA PRO A 318 -10.94 -11.90 23.13
C PRO A 318 -12.37 -12.42 22.93
N ALA A 319 -13.15 -12.57 24.01
CA ALA A 319 -14.51 -13.13 23.98
C ALA A 319 -15.45 -12.47 22.93
N ARG A 320 -15.29 -11.17 22.68
CA ARG A 320 -16.06 -10.39 21.70
C ARG A 320 -15.72 -10.68 20.22
N ALA A 321 -14.68 -11.47 19.96
CA ALA A 321 -14.25 -11.94 18.65
C ALA A 321 -14.38 -13.48 18.52
N GLN A 322 -15.11 -14.12 19.42
CA GLN A 322 -15.32 -15.59 19.42
C GLN A 322 -16.73 -15.99 18.97
N THR A 323 -17.62 -15.03 18.71
CA THR A 323 -19.00 -15.34 18.30
C THR A 323 -19.07 -15.72 16.82
N PRO A 324 -20.02 -16.60 16.42
CA PRO A 324 -20.23 -16.92 15.01
C PRO A 324 -20.41 -15.67 14.14
N GLY A 325 -19.72 -15.62 13.00
CA GLY A 325 -19.64 -14.45 12.12
C GLY A 325 -18.50 -13.47 12.46
N SER A 326 -17.82 -13.63 13.59
CA SER A 326 -16.59 -12.86 13.90
C SER A 326 -15.45 -13.27 12.97
N LEU A 327 -14.47 -12.38 12.82
CA LEU A 327 -13.24 -12.70 12.09
C LEU A 327 -12.43 -13.78 12.81
N TRP A 328 -11.91 -14.72 12.03
CA TRP A 328 -10.87 -15.66 12.46
C TRP A 328 -9.58 -15.38 11.67
N TYR A 329 -8.43 -15.68 12.28
CA TYR A 329 -7.14 -15.53 11.64
C TYR A 329 -6.20 -16.65 12.09
N GLU A 330 -5.39 -17.17 11.18
CA GLU A 330 -4.45 -18.24 11.49
C GLU A 330 -3.38 -17.74 12.47
N HIS A 331 -3.31 -18.35 13.64
CA HIS A 331 -2.38 -17.97 14.72
C HIS A 331 -1.42 -19.09 15.12
N ILE A 332 -1.50 -20.26 14.48
CA ILE A 332 -0.58 -21.37 14.72
C ILE A 332 0.36 -21.49 13.52
N TYR A 333 1.67 -21.55 13.78
CA TYR A 333 2.62 -21.86 12.72
C TYR A 333 2.52 -23.35 12.33
N ASP A 334 1.77 -23.69 11.28
CA ASP A 334 1.65 -25.06 10.81
C ASP A 334 2.87 -25.47 9.96
N PRO A 335 3.76 -26.37 10.45
CA PRO A 335 4.91 -26.84 9.70
C PRO A 335 4.55 -27.68 8.45
N LYS A 336 3.28 -28.05 8.27
CA LYS A 336 2.79 -28.74 7.06
C LYS A 336 2.51 -27.78 5.92
N LEU A 337 2.05 -26.57 6.22
CA LEU A 337 1.79 -25.53 5.24
C LEU A 337 3.07 -24.74 4.96
N PHE A 338 3.83 -24.43 6.01
CA PHE A 338 5.04 -23.61 5.93
C PHE A 338 6.24 -24.37 6.46
N ARG A 339 7.38 -24.23 5.79
CA ARG A 339 8.60 -24.92 6.21
C ARG A 339 9.08 -24.35 7.56
N LEU A 340 9.05 -25.18 8.60
CA LEU A 340 9.70 -24.89 9.88
C LEU A 340 11.13 -25.45 9.91
N LYS A 341 12.13 -24.60 10.14
CA LYS A 341 13.52 -25.02 10.30
C LYS A 341 13.75 -25.60 11.69
N LYS A 342 14.25 -26.84 11.73
CA LYS A 342 14.53 -27.59 12.96
C LYS A 342 16.04 -27.75 13.16
N GLY A 343 16.49 -27.76 14.42
CA GLY A 343 17.89 -28.01 14.76
C GLY A 343 18.27 -27.45 16.12
N ARG A 344 19.51 -27.72 16.58
CA ARG A 344 20.05 -27.10 17.79
C ARG A 344 20.09 -25.58 17.59
N GLY A 345 19.37 -24.82 18.42
CA GLY A 345 19.37 -23.35 18.41
C GLY A 345 18.08 -22.68 17.97
N TYR A 346 17.09 -23.41 17.45
CA TYR A 346 15.76 -22.87 17.19
C TYR A 346 14.81 -23.15 18.35
N LEU A 347 14.03 -22.15 18.74
CA LEU A 347 12.98 -22.25 19.74
C LEU A 347 11.69 -22.82 19.14
N THR A 348 10.78 -23.31 19.97
CA THR A 348 9.42 -23.67 19.53
C THR A 348 8.65 -22.40 19.18
N PRO A 349 8.00 -22.31 18.00
CA PRO A 349 7.14 -21.18 17.67
C PRO A 349 6.14 -20.88 18.78
N PRO A 350 5.91 -19.59 19.11
CA PRO A 350 4.95 -19.21 20.12
C PRO A 350 3.51 -19.50 19.64
N ASN A 351 2.54 -19.35 20.55
CA ASN A 351 1.13 -19.27 20.22
C ASN A 351 0.53 -18.08 20.98
N PRO A 352 0.03 -17.03 20.30
CA PRO A 352 -0.02 -16.84 18.84
C PRO A 352 1.36 -16.77 18.17
N SER A 353 1.43 -17.17 16.91
CA SER A 353 2.56 -16.95 16.01
C SER A 353 2.07 -16.30 14.72
N CYS A 354 2.86 -15.37 14.19
CA CYS A 354 2.74 -14.97 12.80
C CYS A 354 2.95 -16.18 11.88
N ILE A 355 2.38 -16.09 10.69
CA ILE A 355 2.53 -17.04 9.60
C ILE A 355 3.12 -16.30 8.39
N PRO A 356 3.76 -16.99 7.43
CA PRO A 356 4.41 -16.33 6.31
C PRO A 356 3.43 -15.70 5.32
N GLU A 357 2.24 -16.28 5.11
CA GLU A 357 1.20 -15.75 4.20
C GLU A 357 -0.18 -16.23 4.65
N PHE A 358 -1.18 -15.36 4.65
CA PHE A 358 -2.57 -15.71 4.98
C PHE A 358 -3.43 -15.91 3.72
N PHE A 359 -4.19 -17.01 3.70
CA PHE A 359 -5.16 -17.33 2.65
C PHE A 359 -6.53 -17.60 3.26
N GLY A 360 -7.45 -16.67 3.05
CA GLY A 360 -8.84 -16.83 3.47
C GLY A 360 -9.60 -17.80 2.58
N ASP A 361 -10.66 -18.38 3.13
CA ASP A 361 -11.55 -19.32 2.45
C ASP A 361 -12.77 -18.63 1.79
N THR A 362 -13.03 -17.38 2.18
CA THR A 362 -14.20 -16.61 1.78
C THR A 362 -13.78 -15.30 1.13
N MET A 363 -14.19 -15.09 -0.13
CA MET A 363 -13.93 -13.83 -0.85
C MET A 363 -15.02 -12.79 -0.58
N LEU A 364 -14.57 -11.57 -0.34
CA LEU A 364 -15.39 -10.39 -0.23
C LEU A 364 -15.07 -9.43 -1.37
N CYS A 365 -16.09 -8.75 -1.86
CA CYS A 365 -15.93 -7.53 -2.66
C CYS A 365 -16.72 -6.41 -1.97
N ASN A 366 -16.07 -5.27 -1.74
CA ASN A 366 -16.63 -4.12 -1.03
C ASN A 366 -17.26 -4.50 0.32
N GLY A 367 -16.55 -5.34 1.08
CA GLY A 367 -16.99 -5.80 2.40
C GLY A 367 -18.21 -6.72 2.40
N THR A 368 -18.58 -7.27 1.25
CA THR A 368 -19.73 -8.17 1.11
C THR A 368 -19.28 -9.52 0.59
N VAL A 369 -19.73 -10.60 1.23
CA VAL A 369 -19.48 -11.99 0.78
C VAL A 369 -20.37 -12.31 -0.41
N ALA A 370 -19.80 -12.91 -1.46
CA ALA A 370 -20.48 -13.34 -2.69
C ALA A 370 -21.48 -12.31 -3.28
N PRO A 371 -21.07 -11.06 -3.54
CA PRO A 371 -22.00 -10.03 -4.00
C PRO A 371 -22.44 -10.26 -5.46
N VAL A 372 -23.67 -9.81 -5.75
CA VAL A 372 -24.20 -9.63 -7.10
C VAL A 372 -24.21 -8.15 -7.42
N VAL A 373 -23.80 -7.78 -8.64
CA VAL A 373 -23.84 -6.40 -9.14
C VAL A 373 -24.83 -6.34 -10.29
N GLU A 374 -25.89 -5.54 -10.11
CA GLU A 374 -26.84 -5.30 -11.19
C GLU A 374 -26.31 -4.24 -12.15
N VAL A 375 -26.20 -4.61 -13.43
CA VAL A 375 -25.74 -3.74 -14.52
C VAL A 375 -26.80 -3.61 -15.59
N GLU A 376 -26.90 -2.45 -16.20
CA GLU A 376 -27.73 -2.26 -17.40
C GLU A 376 -26.96 -2.75 -18.65
N PRO A 377 -27.63 -3.04 -19.78
CA PRO A 377 -26.98 -3.38 -21.05
C PRO A 377 -26.28 -2.16 -21.67
N ARG A 378 -25.15 -1.77 -21.06
CA ARG A 378 -24.27 -0.67 -21.47
C ARG A 378 -22.85 -0.87 -20.95
N ARG A 379 -21.93 0.02 -21.31
CA ARG A 379 -20.59 0.07 -20.72
C ARG A 379 -20.64 0.58 -19.29
N PHE A 380 -19.85 -0.05 -18.43
CA PHE A 380 -19.56 0.38 -17.06
C PHE A 380 -18.06 0.50 -16.87
N ARG A 381 -17.64 1.47 -16.07
CA ARG A 381 -16.25 1.64 -15.62
C ARG A 381 -16.14 1.07 -14.21
N PHE A 382 -15.05 0.36 -13.94
CA PHE A 382 -14.74 -0.22 -12.65
C PHE A 382 -13.32 0.13 -12.26
N MET A 383 -13.09 0.38 -10.97
CA MET A 383 -11.74 0.50 -10.40
C MET A 383 -11.55 -0.57 -9.34
N LEU A 384 -10.77 -1.59 -9.67
CA LEU A 384 -10.47 -2.70 -8.78
C LEU A 384 -9.28 -2.38 -7.89
N LEU A 385 -9.38 -2.77 -6.61
CA LEU A 385 -8.28 -2.85 -5.65
C LEU A 385 -8.22 -4.27 -5.09
N ASN A 386 -7.04 -4.89 -5.13
CA ASN A 386 -6.78 -6.10 -4.36
C ASN A 386 -6.25 -5.72 -2.97
N ALA A 387 -7.13 -5.74 -1.97
CA ALA A 387 -6.80 -5.47 -0.57
C ALA A 387 -6.71 -6.76 0.29
N CYS A 388 -6.45 -7.91 -0.36
CA CYS A 388 -6.10 -9.15 0.32
C CYS A 388 -4.73 -9.05 0.99
N ASN A 389 -4.54 -9.75 2.11
CA ASN A 389 -3.25 -9.78 2.81
C ASN A 389 -2.14 -10.39 1.95
N ALA A 390 -2.40 -11.54 1.31
CA ALA A 390 -1.40 -12.24 0.47
C ALA A 390 -1.95 -12.76 -0.88
N ARG A 391 -3.27 -12.81 -1.06
CA ARG A 391 -3.90 -13.46 -2.21
C ARG A 391 -3.75 -12.62 -3.49
N PHE A 392 -3.14 -13.22 -4.51
CA PHE A 392 -3.18 -12.72 -5.88
C PHE A 392 -4.49 -13.11 -6.56
N LEU A 393 -4.88 -12.34 -7.57
CA LEU A 393 -6.05 -12.62 -8.41
C LEU A 393 -5.61 -12.80 -9.86
N ASN A 394 -6.17 -13.80 -10.57
CA ASN A 394 -6.12 -13.92 -12.03
C ASN A 394 -7.55 -13.99 -12.55
N ILE A 395 -8.08 -12.86 -13.04
CA ILE A 395 -9.51 -12.68 -13.23
C ILE A 395 -9.92 -12.99 -14.67
N SER A 396 -10.77 -14.00 -14.85
CA SER A 396 -11.48 -14.31 -16.09
C SER A 396 -12.96 -13.93 -15.97
N MET A 397 -13.56 -13.45 -17.06
CA MET A 397 -14.98 -13.10 -17.11
C MET A 397 -15.77 -14.21 -17.80
N LEU A 398 -16.63 -14.93 -17.09
CA LEU A 398 -17.34 -16.10 -17.62
C LEU A 398 -18.85 -15.88 -17.59
N GLN A 399 -19.52 -16.09 -18.72
CA GLN A 399 -20.97 -16.12 -18.77
C GLN A 399 -21.48 -17.46 -18.22
N VAL A 400 -22.45 -17.39 -17.32
CA VAL A 400 -23.04 -18.55 -16.65
C VAL A 400 -24.56 -18.57 -16.83
N GLN A 401 -25.16 -19.73 -16.62
CA GLN A 401 -26.61 -19.84 -16.49
C GLN A 401 -27.06 -19.04 -15.23
N PRO A 402 -28.29 -18.47 -15.24
CA PRO A 402 -28.77 -17.68 -14.11
C PRO A 402 -28.70 -18.47 -12.80
N ASN A 403 -28.17 -17.82 -11.74
CA ASN A 403 -27.95 -18.39 -10.41
C ASN A 403 -27.05 -19.64 -10.38
N CYS A 404 -26.18 -19.84 -11.38
CA CYS A 404 -25.26 -20.98 -11.42
C CYS A 404 -23.81 -20.55 -11.13
N GLU A 405 -23.07 -21.39 -10.40
CA GLU A 405 -21.62 -21.22 -10.15
C GLU A 405 -20.79 -22.00 -11.16
N VAL A 406 -19.51 -21.64 -11.26
CA VAL A 406 -18.52 -22.39 -12.03
C VAL A 406 -18.00 -23.55 -11.18
N VAL A 407 -18.43 -24.77 -11.50
CA VAL A 407 -18.13 -26.04 -10.77
C VAL A 407 -17.41 -27.06 -11.66
N THR A 408 -16.77 -26.57 -12.71
CA THR A 408 -16.09 -27.38 -13.71
C THR A 408 -14.64 -27.66 -13.31
N ASP A 409 -13.99 -28.62 -13.98
CA ASP A 409 -12.54 -28.82 -13.81
C ASP A 409 -11.82 -27.48 -13.99
N PRO A 410 -11.02 -27.03 -13.01
CA PRO A 410 -10.47 -25.69 -12.98
C PRO A 410 -9.46 -25.39 -14.08
N LYS A 411 -8.99 -26.41 -14.81
CA LYS A 411 -8.00 -26.26 -15.90
C LYS A 411 -8.65 -26.30 -17.27
N THR A 412 -9.69 -27.11 -17.43
CA THR A 412 -10.33 -27.42 -18.72
C THR A 412 -11.73 -26.82 -18.85
N LEU A 413 -12.31 -26.34 -17.75
CA LEU A 413 -13.71 -25.97 -17.59
C LEU A 413 -14.71 -27.03 -18.10
N ALA A 414 -14.29 -28.31 -18.10
CA ALA A 414 -15.17 -29.42 -18.42
C ALA A 414 -16.11 -29.73 -17.23
N PRO A 415 -17.37 -30.14 -17.47
CA PRO A 415 -18.26 -30.59 -16.41
C PRO A 415 -17.61 -31.72 -15.60
N ALA A 416 -17.53 -31.55 -14.29
CA ALA A 416 -16.97 -32.57 -13.43
C ALA A 416 -18.01 -33.69 -13.20
N SER A 417 -17.67 -34.92 -13.56
CA SER A 417 -18.56 -36.08 -13.53
C SER A 417 -18.90 -36.60 -12.11
N GLN A 418 -18.43 -35.93 -11.05
CA GLN A 418 -18.37 -36.49 -9.68
C GLN A 418 -19.19 -35.72 -8.62
N TYR A 419 -19.73 -34.53 -8.92
CA TYR A 419 -20.40 -33.73 -7.88
C TYR A 419 -21.90 -34.04 -7.79
N ASP A 420 -22.30 -34.62 -6.66
CA ASP A 420 -23.68 -34.97 -6.33
C ASP A 420 -24.47 -33.70 -5.98
N TYR A 421 -25.59 -33.51 -6.66
CA TYR A 421 -26.28 -32.24 -6.79
C TYR A 421 -27.03 -31.86 -5.49
N VAL A 422 -26.70 -30.74 -4.87
CA VAL A 422 -27.57 -30.12 -3.86
C VAL A 422 -28.74 -29.46 -4.59
N ALA A 423 -29.97 -29.85 -4.26
CA ALA A 423 -31.19 -29.68 -5.07
C ALA A 423 -31.64 -28.23 -5.42
N ASN A 424 -30.85 -27.18 -5.15
CA ASN A 424 -31.24 -25.77 -5.37
C ASN A 424 -30.17 -24.87 -6.02
N VAL A 425 -29.02 -25.41 -6.45
CA VAL A 425 -27.99 -24.65 -7.20
C VAL A 425 -27.73 -25.39 -8.52
N ALA A 426 -28.14 -24.80 -9.64
CA ALA A 426 -27.84 -25.38 -10.95
C ALA A 426 -26.34 -25.17 -11.26
N VAL A 427 -25.68 -26.21 -11.79
CA VAL A 427 -24.29 -26.12 -12.25
C VAL A 427 -24.28 -25.48 -13.62
N ALA A 428 -23.39 -24.50 -13.86
CA ALA A 428 -23.23 -23.96 -15.21
C ALA A 428 -22.72 -25.08 -16.13
N ALA A 429 -23.55 -25.54 -17.06
CA ALA A 429 -23.10 -26.42 -18.14
C ALA A 429 -22.09 -25.64 -19.00
N ALA A 430 -20.79 -25.91 -18.84
CA ALA A 430 -19.66 -25.29 -19.52
C ALA A 430 -19.78 -23.75 -19.70
N PRO A 431 -19.19 -22.94 -18.80
CA PRO A 431 -19.26 -21.48 -18.89
C PRO A 431 -18.87 -20.96 -20.28
N LEU A 432 -19.64 -20.02 -20.81
CA LEU A 432 -19.34 -19.37 -22.08
C LEU A 432 -18.41 -18.18 -21.85
N PRO A 433 -17.68 -17.72 -22.89
CA PRO A 433 -17.00 -16.44 -22.80
C PRO A 433 -17.98 -15.28 -22.52
N GLY A 434 -17.75 -14.52 -21.45
CA GLY A 434 -18.38 -13.23 -21.19
C GLY A 434 -17.74 -12.06 -21.99
N PRO A 435 -18.05 -10.81 -21.61
CA PRO A 435 -17.47 -9.62 -22.24
C PRO A 435 -15.98 -9.47 -21.92
N GLN A 436 -15.27 -8.77 -22.80
CA GLN A 436 -13.86 -8.40 -22.59
C GLN A 436 -13.70 -7.43 -21.41
N ILE A 437 -12.56 -7.52 -20.73
CA ILE A 437 -12.14 -6.52 -19.75
C ILE A 437 -11.16 -5.57 -20.46
N ILE A 438 -11.54 -4.30 -20.58
CA ILE A 438 -10.73 -3.29 -21.26
C ILE A 438 -10.08 -2.42 -20.19
N GLN A 439 -8.85 -2.73 -19.80
CA GLN A 439 -8.12 -1.91 -18.84
C GLN A 439 -7.68 -0.60 -19.48
N ILE A 440 -7.98 0.51 -18.82
CA ILE A 440 -7.66 1.88 -19.24
C ILE A 440 -6.68 2.56 -18.29
N GLY A 441 -6.53 2.04 -17.07
CA GLY A 441 -5.64 2.62 -16.08
C GLY A 441 -5.12 1.60 -15.08
N THR A 442 -4.21 2.06 -14.28
CA THR A 442 -3.52 1.34 -13.21
C THR A 442 -3.70 2.09 -11.90
N GLU A 443 -3.05 1.63 -10.83
CA GLU A 443 -3.02 2.36 -9.56
C GLU A 443 -2.51 3.81 -9.64
N ALA A 444 -1.70 4.14 -10.63
CA ALA A 444 -1.07 5.45 -10.77
C ALA A 444 -1.58 6.22 -12.00
N GLY A 445 -2.82 5.95 -12.42
CA GLY A 445 -3.50 6.68 -13.47
C GLY A 445 -3.65 5.93 -14.80
N TYR A 446 -4.05 6.67 -15.83
CA TYR A 446 -4.32 6.11 -17.16
C TYR A 446 -3.08 5.46 -17.80
N LEU A 447 -3.32 4.35 -18.51
CA LEU A 447 -2.33 3.69 -19.35
C LEU A 447 -2.01 4.52 -20.60
N GLN A 448 -0.90 4.20 -21.27
CA GLN A 448 -0.59 4.79 -22.59
C GLN A 448 -1.64 4.45 -23.65
N ALA A 449 -2.21 3.25 -23.57
CA ALA A 449 -3.26 2.76 -24.45
C ALA A 449 -4.11 1.72 -23.71
N PRO A 450 -5.38 1.53 -24.09
CA PRO A 450 -6.20 0.49 -23.49
C PRO A 450 -5.65 -0.91 -23.75
N VAL A 451 -5.76 -1.79 -22.75
CA VAL A 451 -5.35 -3.20 -22.82
C VAL A 451 -6.59 -4.07 -22.76
N VAL A 452 -6.75 -4.94 -23.76
CA VAL A 452 -7.93 -5.79 -23.89
C VAL A 452 -7.61 -7.20 -23.39
N PHE A 453 -8.30 -7.62 -22.35
CA PHE A 453 -8.29 -8.99 -21.86
C PHE A 453 -9.54 -9.72 -22.39
N PRO A 454 -9.39 -10.93 -22.94
CA PRO A 454 -10.52 -11.70 -23.44
C PRO A 454 -11.51 -12.03 -22.32
N GLY A 455 -12.80 -12.01 -22.64
CA GLY A 455 -13.87 -12.42 -21.73
C GLY A 455 -14.02 -13.94 -21.66
N GLY A 456 -12.94 -14.71 -21.71
CA GLY A 456 -12.97 -16.16 -21.63
C GLY A 456 -12.07 -16.64 -20.50
N PHE A 457 -12.03 -17.95 -20.30
CA PHE A 457 -11.09 -18.52 -19.34
C PHE A 457 -9.68 -18.52 -19.91
N VAL A 458 -8.78 -17.78 -19.27
CA VAL A 458 -7.34 -17.82 -19.54
C VAL A 458 -6.66 -18.26 -18.25
N PRO A 459 -6.32 -19.56 -18.12
CA PRO A 459 -5.77 -20.09 -16.89
C PRO A 459 -4.40 -19.48 -16.60
N PHE A 460 -4.10 -19.30 -15.32
CA PHE A 460 -2.77 -18.86 -14.92
C PHE A 460 -1.72 -19.94 -15.24
N ASN A 461 -0.61 -19.52 -15.86
CA ASN A 461 0.52 -20.38 -16.17
C ASN A 461 1.76 -20.00 -15.32
N PRO A 462 2.11 -20.79 -14.29
CA PRO A 462 3.23 -20.48 -13.41
C PRO A 462 4.61 -20.57 -14.09
N ALA A 463 4.74 -21.24 -15.24
CA ALA A 463 6.02 -21.35 -15.93
C ALA A 463 6.39 -20.08 -16.71
N THR A 464 5.37 -19.34 -17.14
CA THR A 464 5.48 -18.13 -17.96
C THR A 464 5.04 -16.87 -17.24
N PHE A 465 4.41 -16.99 -16.06
CA PHE A 465 3.80 -15.89 -15.30
C PHE A 465 2.71 -15.16 -16.08
N THR A 466 2.02 -15.88 -16.98
CA THR A 466 0.98 -15.30 -17.84
C THR A 466 -0.38 -15.81 -17.41
N GLY A 467 -1.38 -14.94 -17.49
CA GLY A 467 -2.78 -15.26 -17.21
C GLY A 467 -3.68 -14.30 -17.98
N ASN A 468 -4.87 -14.03 -17.44
CA ASN A 468 -5.73 -12.96 -17.89
C ASN A 468 -5.34 -11.65 -17.17
N LEU A 469 -6.27 -11.00 -16.46
CA LEU A 469 -5.99 -9.86 -15.61
C LEU A 469 -5.41 -10.34 -14.27
N ILE A 470 -4.09 -10.33 -14.14
CA ILE A 470 -3.38 -10.63 -12.89
C ILE A 470 -3.24 -9.37 -12.04
N ILE A 471 -3.67 -9.43 -10.78
CA ILE A 471 -3.59 -8.35 -9.80
C ILE A 471 -3.00 -8.88 -8.49
N GLY A 472 -1.80 -8.44 -8.13
CA GLY A 472 -1.17 -8.70 -6.84
C GLY A 472 -1.74 -7.84 -5.71
N CYS A 473 -1.34 -8.12 -4.47
CA CYS A 473 -1.75 -7.33 -3.31
C CYS A 473 -1.41 -5.85 -3.51
N ALA A 474 -2.35 -4.99 -3.15
CA ALA A 474 -2.35 -3.54 -3.35
C ALA A 474 -2.30 -3.04 -4.80
N GLU A 475 -2.22 -3.88 -5.83
CA GLU A 475 -2.36 -3.41 -7.21
C GLU A 475 -3.81 -2.97 -7.50
N ARG A 476 -3.97 -2.01 -8.43
CA ARG A 476 -5.29 -1.54 -8.91
C ARG A 476 -5.39 -1.59 -10.42
N ALA A 477 -6.61 -1.79 -10.91
CA ALA A 477 -6.93 -1.71 -12.33
C ALA A 477 -8.19 -0.88 -12.56
N ASP A 478 -8.09 0.13 -13.42
CA ASP A 478 -9.24 0.87 -13.93
C ASP A 478 -9.62 0.28 -15.30
N PHE A 479 -10.84 -0.22 -15.44
CA PHE A 479 -11.26 -0.94 -16.63
C PHE A 479 -12.73 -0.73 -16.99
N ILE A 480 -13.04 -1.00 -18.25
CA ILE A 480 -14.39 -0.93 -18.82
C ILE A 480 -14.86 -2.35 -19.17
N ILE A 481 -16.13 -2.63 -18.89
CA ILE A 481 -16.84 -3.80 -19.41
C ILE A 481 -18.08 -3.35 -20.16
N ASP A 482 -18.28 -3.88 -21.35
CA ASP A 482 -19.44 -3.60 -22.18
C ASP A 482 -20.50 -4.70 -22.07
N PHE A 483 -21.62 -4.38 -21.44
CA PHE A 483 -22.76 -5.29 -21.31
C PHE A 483 -23.84 -5.09 -22.38
N SER A 484 -23.64 -4.17 -23.33
CA SER A 484 -24.68 -3.75 -24.30
C SER A 484 -25.18 -4.87 -25.22
N ALA A 485 -24.34 -5.87 -25.48
CA ALA A 485 -24.70 -7.02 -26.32
C ALA A 485 -25.56 -8.08 -25.59
N TYR A 486 -25.83 -7.92 -24.30
CA TYR A 486 -26.41 -8.97 -23.46
C TYR A 486 -27.82 -8.64 -22.98
N ALA A 487 -28.72 -9.61 -23.10
CA ALA A 487 -30.11 -9.45 -22.70
C ALA A 487 -30.27 -9.39 -21.17
N PRO A 488 -31.30 -8.69 -20.66
CA PRO A 488 -31.67 -8.78 -19.24
C PRO A 488 -31.83 -10.23 -18.78
N GLY A 489 -31.32 -10.54 -17.59
CA GLY A 489 -31.23 -11.89 -17.03
C GLY A 489 -29.94 -12.63 -17.34
N THR A 490 -29.10 -12.13 -18.26
CA THR A 490 -27.76 -12.70 -18.48
C THR A 490 -26.90 -12.49 -17.23
N GLU A 491 -26.15 -13.53 -16.84
CA GLU A 491 -25.25 -13.48 -15.70
C GLU A 491 -23.81 -13.80 -16.08
N PHE A 492 -22.89 -13.16 -15.35
CA PHE A 492 -21.47 -13.39 -15.48
C PHE A 492 -20.83 -13.55 -14.11
N VAL A 493 -19.72 -14.27 -14.07
CA VAL A 493 -18.89 -14.45 -12.90
C VAL A 493 -17.47 -14.00 -13.22
N PHE A 494 -16.89 -13.17 -12.36
CA PHE A 494 -15.44 -13.09 -12.27
C PHE A 494 -14.91 -14.34 -11.59
N TYR A 495 -14.12 -15.09 -12.35
CA TYR A 495 -13.51 -16.32 -11.94
C TYR A 495 -12.02 -16.12 -11.69
N ASN A 496 -11.54 -16.49 -10.51
CA ASN A 496 -10.15 -16.44 -10.10
C ASN A 496 -9.54 -17.85 -10.09
N ASP A 497 -8.34 -18.01 -10.64
CA ASP A 497 -7.56 -19.24 -10.52
C ASP A 497 -6.09 -19.00 -10.13
N ALA A 498 -5.77 -17.80 -9.60
CA ALA A 498 -4.44 -17.53 -9.09
C ALA A 498 -4.12 -18.43 -7.88
N PRO A 499 -3.00 -19.17 -7.91
CA PRO A 499 -2.60 -20.03 -6.80
C PRO A 499 -2.02 -19.22 -5.63
N GLY A 500 -2.18 -19.74 -4.42
CA GLY A 500 -1.61 -19.18 -3.19
C GLY A 500 -0.74 -20.22 -2.45
N PRO A 501 0.52 -19.93 -2.06
CA PRO A 501 1.35 -18.78 -2.44
C PRO A 501 1.49 -18.61 -3.95
N PHE A 502 1.59 -17.37 -4.42
CA PHE A 502 1.74 -17.09 -5.85
C PHE A 502 3.23 -17.14 -6.23
N PRO A 503 3.65 -17.85 -7.30
CA PRO A 503 2.85 -18.29 -8.45
C PRO A 503 2.46 -19.77 -8.44
N ALA A 504 2.88 -20.59 -7.47
CA ALA A 504 2.81 -22.05 -7.62
C ALA A 504 2.52 -22.80 -6.32
N GLY A 505 1.70 -22.19 -5.47
CA GLY A 505 1.30 -22.72 -4.18
C GLY A 505 0.48 -24.00 -4.23
N PRO A 506 0.38 -24.71 -3.10
CA PRO A 506 -0.34 -25.97 -3.03
C PRO A 506 -1.86 -25.75 -3.17
N PRO A 507 -2.60 -26.73 -3.71
CA PRO A 507 -4.06 -26.66 -3.77
C PRO A 507 -4.77 -26.53 -2.43
N SER A 508 -4.10 -26.71 -1.29
CA SER A 508 -4.71 -26.57 0.04
C SER A 508 -5.15 -25.13 0.39
N ASN A 509 -4.68 -24.13 -0.35
CA ASN A 509 -5.01 -22.71 -0.14
C ASN A 509 -6.02 -22.16 -1.16
N ASP A 510 -6.57 -23.06 -1.99
CA ASP A 510 -7.43 -22.76 -3.13
C ASP A 510 -8.78 -23.44 -2.93
N TYR A 511 -9.72 -22.70 -2.35
CA TYR A 511 -11.03 -23.23 -1.96
C TYR A 511 -11.98 -23.12 -3.14
N PHE A 512 -12.44 -24.26 -3.63
CA PHE A 512 -13.49 -24.36 -4.64
C PHE A 512 -14.16 -25.73 -4.60
N ALA A 513 -15.38 -25.82 -5.11
CA ALA A 513 -16.12 -27.06 -5.23
C ALA A 513 -15.31 -28.09 -6.05
N GLY A 514 -14.90 -29.17 -5.39
CA GLY A 514 -14.21 -30.26 -6.03
C GLY A 514 -12.72 -30.39 -5.81
N ASN A 515 -12.11 -29.45 -5.09
CA ASN A 515 -10.74 -29.61 -4.66
C ASN A 515 -10.63 -30.65 -3.53
N PRO A 516 -9.93 -31.79 -3.72
CA PRO A 516 -9.78 -32.79 -2.67
C PRO A 516 -8.80 -32.36 -1.55
N ALA A 517 -8.07 -31.26 -1.74
CA ALA A 517 -7.10 -30.76 -0.77
C ALA A 517 -7.71 -29.82 0.29
N THR A 518 -8.92 -29.32 0.05
CA THR A 518 -9.65 -28.46 0.98
C THR A 518 -10.88 -29.19 1.51
N PRO A 519 -11.47 -28.74 2.62
CA PRO A 519 -12.81 -29.19 3.01
C PRO A 519 -13.77 -29.06 1.81
N ALA A 520 -14.73 -29.99 1.71
CA ALA A 520 -15.69 -29.97 0.60
C ALA A 520 -16.46 -28.64 0.63
N ALA A 521 -16.13 -27.74 -0.30
CA ALA A 521 -16.93 -26.55 -0.53
C ALA A 521 -18.33 -27.05 -0.95
N VAL A 522 -19.33 -26.74 -0.11
CA VAL A 522 -20.72 -27.03 -0.45
C VAL A 522 -21.09 -26.06 -1.56
N LEU A 523 -21.80 -26.53 -2.58
CA LEU A 523 -22.24 -25.67 -3.66
C LEU A 523 -23.05 -24.51 -3.09
N GLY A 524 -22.65 -23.32 -3.50
CA GLY A 524 -23.21 -22.11 -2.98
C GLY A 524 -22.80 -21.71 -1.57
N SER A 525 -21.82 -22.37 -0.97
CA SER A 525 -21.27 -21.89 0.29
C SER A 525 -20.51 -20.58 0.12
N THR A 526 -20.27 -19.88 1.23
CA THR A 526 -19.34 -18.74 1.25
C THR A 526 -17.89 -19.17 1.04
N ILE A 527 -17.59 -20.47 1.10
CA ILE A 527 -16.25 -21.04 0.90
C ILE A 527 -16.01 -21.20 -0.59
N ASP A 528 -15.52 -20.14 -1.20
CA ASP A 528 -15.14 -20.11 -2.60
C ASP A 528 -14.15 -18.96 -2.84
N THR A 529 -12.97 -19.31 -3.35
CA THR A 529 -11.90 -18.36 -3.68
C THR A 529 -11.76 -18.13 -5.18
N ARG A 530 -12.63 -18.75 -5.97
CA ARG A 530 -12.65 -18.73 -7.42
C ARG A 530 -13.86 -17.99 -7.98
N ASN A 531 -15.08 -18.21 -7.48
CA ASN A 531 -16.24 -17.42 -7.90
C ASN A 531 -16.33 -16.11 -7.08
N ILE A 532 -15.60 -15.06 -7.50
CA ILE A 532 -15.33 -13.90 -6.63
C ILE A 532 -16.32 -12.73 -6.76
N LEU A 533 -17.08 -12.64 -7.86
CA LEU A 533 -18.09 -11.59 -8.09
C LEU A 533 -19.08 -12.04 -9.16
N ARG A 534 -20.37 -11.72 -9.00
CA ARG A 534 -21.39 -11.96 -10.01
C ARG A 534 -21.93 -10.65 -10.58
N PHE A 535 -22.12 -10.59 -11.89
CA PHE A 535 -22.87 -9.53 -12.57
C PHE A 535 -24.19 -10.08 -13.07
N ARG A 536 -25.27 -9.31 -12.94
CA ARG A 536 -26.58 -9.61 -13.52
C ARG A 536 -27.04 -8.44 -14.38
N VAL A 537 -27.30 -8.71 -15.65
CA VAL A 537 -27.86 -7.70 -16.56
C VAL A 537 -29.33 -7.50 -16.22
N LYS A 538 -29.75 -6.27 -15.96
CA LYS A 538 -31.16 -5.87 -15.75
C LYS A 538 -31.71 -5.12 -16.96
N ALA A 539 -33.01 -4.81 -16.94
CA ALA A 539 -33.61 -3.96 -17.97
C ALA A 539 -32.91 -2.59 -18.03
N GLY A 540 -32.48 -2.19 -19.23
CA GLY A 540 -31.80 -0.92 -19.44
C GLY A 540 -32.76 0.26 -19.37
N THR A 541 -32.26 1.38 -18.85
CA THR A 541 -32.97 2.66 -18.82
C THR A 541 -32.19 3.76 -19.56
N VAL A 542 -30.89 3.53 -19.80
CA VAL A 542 -29.98 4.44 -20.49
C VAL A 542 -29.42 3.79 -21.74
N VAL A 543 -29.48 4.48 -22.88
CA VAL A 543 -28.79 4.08 -24.11
C VAL A 543 -27.37 4.63 -24.07
N ASP A 544 -26.38 3.74 -24.10
CA ASP A 544 -24.97 4.12 -24.11
C ASP A 544 -24.44 4.25 -25.54
N PRO A 545 -23.71 5.34 -25.87
CA PRO A 545 -23.09 5.50 -27.16
C PRO A 545 -22.13 4.33 -27.45
N GLN A 546 -22.39 3.63 -28.56
CA GLN A 546 -21.52 2.58 -29.08
C GLN A 546 -20.27 3.25 -29.67
N VAL A 547 -19.18 3.24 -28.92
CA VAL A 547 -17.87 3.76 -29.35
C VAL A 547 -16.82 2.65 -29.24
N GLY A 548 -15.80 2.71 -30.09
CA GLY A 548 -14.68 1.75 -30.06
C GLY A 548 -13.80 1.91 -28.82
N LEU A 549 -12.60 1.33 -28.88
CA LEU A 549 -11.60 1.51 -27.81
C LEU A 549 -11.33 3.01 -27.58
N PRO A 550 -11.30 3.46 -26.32
CA PRO A 550 -11.08 4.86 -26.01
C PRO A 550 -9.65 5.28 -26.37
N THR A 551 -9.48 6.52 -26.82
CA THR A 551 -8.16 7.16 -26.83
C THR A 551 -7.91 7.74 -25.46
N LEU A 552 -6.88 7.24 -24.77
CA LEU A 552 -6.56 7.67 -23.41
C LEU A 552 -5.78 9.00 -23.42
N PRO A 553 -5.90 9.81 -22.35
CA PRO A 553 -5.08 10.99 -22.20
C PRO A 553 -3.58 10.61 -22.12
N PRO A 554 -2.66 11.54 -22.38
CA PRO A 554 -1.26 11.33 -22.08
C PRO A 554 -1.07 10.93 -20.61
N MET A 555 -0.07 10.09 -20.35
CA MET A 555 0.32 9.77 -18.98
C MET A 555 0.70 11.05 -18.24
N ASP A 556 0.34 11.09 -16.96
CA ASP A 556 0.60 12.21 -16.08
C ASP A 556 1.20 11.72 -14.75
N PRO A 557 2.46 12.07 -14.46
CA PRO A 557 3.35 12.93 -15.26
C PRO A 557 3.76 12.28 -16.60
N PRO A 558 4.35 13.03 -17.56
CA PRO A 558 4.87 12.46 -18.79
C PRO A 558 5.89 11.34 -18.51
N PRO A 559 5.96 10.29 -19.37
CA PRO A 559 6.90 9.18 -19.17
C PRO A 559 8.33 9.66 -18.96
N LEU A 560 9.04 8.98 -18.05
CA LEU A 560 10.47 9.14 -17.93
C LEU A 560 11.15 8.64 -19.21
N ALA A 561 12.32 9.20 -19.50
CA ALA A 561 13.19 8.65 -20.53
C ALA A 561 13.64 7.26 -20.09
N THR A 562 12.93 6.23 -20.57
CA THR A 562 13.26 4.85 -20.24
C THR A 562 14.53 4.43 -20.99
N PRO A 563 15.49 3.80 -20.31
CA PRO A 563 16.59 3.17 -20.99
C PRO A 563 16.06 2.08 -21.92
N ALA A 564 16.50 2.06 -23.18
CA ALA A 564 16.14 0.97 -24.08
C ALA A 564 16.82 -0.32 -23.60
N ALA A 565 16.03 -1.38 -23.40
CA ALA A 565 16.59 -2.71 -23.20
C ALA A 565 17.38 -3.09 -24.46
N VAL A 566 18.65 -3.44 -24.31
CA VAL A 566 19.41 -4.03 -25.41
C VAL A 566 18.79 -5.41 -25.68
N ALA A 567 18.34 -5.66 -26.91
CA ALA A 567 17.80 -6.97 -27.27
C ALA A 567 18.83 -8.07 -26.95
N GLY A 568 18.56 -8.87 -25.91
CA GLY A 568 19.46 -9.94 -25.44
C GLY A 568 20.67 -9.49 -24.61
N GLY A 569 20.72 -8.24 -24.14
CA GLY A 569 21.82 -7.68 -23.35
C GLY A 569 21.38 -7.04 -22.02
N PRO A 570 22.35 -6.65 -21.16
CA PRO A 570 22.03 -5.94 -19.92
C PRO A 570 21.35 -4.60 -20.23
N LEU A 571 20.53 -4.14 -19.28
CA LEU A 571 19.94 -2.80 -19.34
C LEU A 571 21.06 -1.75 -19.49
N THR A 572 20.98 -0.92 -20.53
CA THR A 572 21.90 0.21 -20.69
C THR A 572 21.20 1.47 -20.18
N VAL A 573 21.53 1.89 -18.97
CA VAL A 573 21.02 3.15 -18.40
C VAL A 573 21.74 4.36 -19.02
N PRO A 574 21.06 5.51 -19.23
CA PRO A 574 21.73 6.73 -19.68
C PRO A 574 22.92 7.08 -18.78
N ALA A 575 23.96 7.66 -19.37
CA ALA A 575 25.15 8.07 -18.62
C ALA A 575 24.76 9.04 -17.49
N GLY A 576 25.17 8.73 -16.26
CA GLY A 576 24.87 9.54 -15.07
C GLY A 576 23.58 9.15 -14.32
N THR A 577 22.75 8.25 -14.84
CA THR A 577 21.61 7.70 -14.08
C THR A 577 22.11 6.66 -13.07
N PRO A 578 21.94 6.88 -11.74
CA PRO A 578 22.34 5.89 -10.75
C PRO A 578 21.55 4.59 -10.92
N LEU A 579 22.24 3.47 -10.69
CA LEU A 579 21.71 2.12 -10.82
C LEU A 579 21.89 1.39 -9.49
N ARG A 580 20.79 0.92 -8.91
CA ARG A 580 20.76 0.25 -7.61
C ARG A 580 20.37 -1.21 -7.77
N ASP A 581 21.13 -2.09 -7.13
CA ASP A 581 20.83 -3.52 -7.11
C ASP A 581 20.36 -3.96 -5.73
N LEU A 582 19.14 -4.47 -5.66
CA LEU A 582 18.48 -4.95 -4.46
C LEU A 582 18.11 -6.42 -4.60
N THR A 583 17.88 -7.08 -3.48
CA THR A 583 17.56 -8.51 -3.44
C THR A 583 16.34 -8.76 -2.57
N LEU A 584 15.48 -9.68 -3.00
CA LEU A 584 14.43 -10.27 -2.18
C LEU A 584 14.93 -11.61 -1.64
N ASN A 585 14.77 -11.84 -0.35
CA ASN A 585 15.42 -12.93 0.37
C ASN A 585 14.44 -13.68 1.27
N GLU A 586 14.81 -14.91 1.58
CA GLU A 586 14.19 -15.74 2.61
C GLU A 586 15.26 -16.21 3.59
N ASP A 587 14.94 -16.20 4.88
CA ASP A 587 15.70 -16.85 5.92
C ASP A 587 14.77 -17.41 7.01
N PHE A 588 15.32 -17.65 8.20
CA PHE A 588 14.56 -18.19 9.31
C PHE A 588 14.90 -17.43 10.59
N ASP A 589 13.86 -17.09 11.35
CA ASP A 589 14.01 -16.42 12.64
C ASP A 589 14.49 -17.38 13.75
N VAL A 590 14.54 -16.88 14.99
CA VAL A 590 14.97 -17.67 16.17
C VAL A 590 14.05 -18.84 16.52
N TYR A 591 12.81 -18.85 16.03
CA TYR A 591 11.85 -19.93 16.19
C TYR A 591 11.86 -20.92 15.01
N GLY A 592 12.70 -20.64 14.00
CA GLY A 592 12.78 -21.44 12.79
C GLY A 592 11.63 -21.17 11.82
N ARG A 593 10.86 -20.10 12.03
CA ARG A 593 9.80 -19.67 11.11
C ARG A 593 10.42 -19.05 9.87
N LEU A 594 9.86 -19.37 8.71
CA LEU A 594 10.19 -18.70 7.45
C LEU A 594 9.95 -17.19 7.61
N ARG A 595 10.93 -16.41 7.16
CA ARG A 595 10.92 -14.95 7.24
C ARG A 595 11.46 -14.39 5.92
N GLN A 596 10.79 -13.38 5.37
CA GLN A 596 11.21 -12.72 4.15
C GLN A 596 11.85 -11.37 4.47
N THR A 597 12.85 -10.99 3.68
CA THR A 597 13.59 -9.73 3.89
C THR A 597 13.99 -9.11 2.57
N ILE A 598 14.16 -7.78 2.58
CA ILE A 598 14.77 -7.04 1.49
C ILE A 598 16.22 -6.74 1.85
N GLY A 599 17.10 -6.73 0.85
CA GLY A 599 18.51 -6.44 1.07
C GLY A 599 19.24 -5.99 -0.18
N THR A 600 20.56 -6.09 -0.17
CA THR A 600 21.41 -5.62 -1.28
C THR A 600 22.22 -6.77 -1.86
N THR A 601 22.83 -6.57 -3.03
CA THR A 601 23.77 -7.55 -3.61
C THR A 601 25.06 -7.73 -2.80
N LYS A 602 25.26 -6.97 -1.72
CA LYS A 602 26.34 -7.12 -0.76
C LYS A 602 25.80 -7.76 0.53
N PRO A 603 26.38 -8.88 0.98
CA PRO A 603 25.92 -9.53 2.21
C PRO A 603 26.20 -8.62 3.42
N ALA A 604 25.28 -8.61 4.39
CA ALA A 604 25.37 -7.78 5.59
C ALA A 604 26.62 -8.11 6.44
N LEU A 605 27.01 -9.38 6.46
CA LEU A 605 28.22 -9.91 7.09
C LEU A 605 28.77 -11.04 6.23
N VAL A 606 30.10 -11.19 6.18
CA VAL A 606 30.74 -12.30 5.46
C VAL A 606 30.21 -13.63 6.00
N GLY A 607 29.59 -14.44 5.13
CA GLY A 607 28.98 -15.73 5.48
C GLY A 607 27.51 -15.66 5.91
N LYS A 608 26.90 -14.48 5.95
CA LYS A 608 25.43 -14.31 6.05
C LYS A 608 24.78 -14.10 4.69
N GLY A 609 23.45 -14.27 4.63
CA GLY A 609 22.64 -13.97 3.45
C GLY A 609 22.64 -12.47 3.08
N PHE A 610 21.89 -12.14 2.03
CA PHE A 610 21.82 -10.78 1.49
C PHE A 610 20.72 -9.91 2.14
N GLY A 611 19.78 -10.55 2.83
CA GLY A 611 18.67 -9.89 3.54
C GLY A 611 19.12 -8.99 4.69
N LEU A 612 18.35 -7.93 4.91
CA LEU A 612 18.53 -6.98 6.00
C LEU A 612 17.22 -6.90 6.79
N ASP A 613 17.34 -6.83 8.12
CA ASP A 613 16.21 -6.52 9.00
C ASP A 613 15.78 -5.04 8.78
N TYR A 614 14.52 -4.72 9.08
CA TYR A 614 13.99 -3.35 8.92
C TYR A 614 14.80 -2.32 9.72
N LEU A 615 15.26 -2.68 10.92
CA LEU A 615 16.05 -1.81 11.79
C LEU A 615 17.54 -1.71 11.40
N ALA A 616 18.00 -2.45 10.39
CA ALA A 616 19.34 -2.27 9.86
C ALA A 616 19.51 -0.86 9.26
N PRO A 617 20.72 -0.28 9.26
CA PRO A 617 20.98 1.03 8.65
C PRO A 617 20.39 1.17 7.25
N ALA A 618 19.80 2.32 6.94
CA ALA A 618 19.20 2.61 5.65
C ALA A 618 20.25 2.51 4.53
N THR A 619 19.88 1.79 3.47
CA THR A 619 20.71 1.59 2.26
C THR A 619 20.17 2.41 1.09
N GLU A 620 18.86 2.65 1.06
CA GLU A 620 18.14 3.41 0.05
C GLU A 620 18.10 4.90 0.43
N VAL A 621 19.29 5.52 0.47
CA VAL A 621 19.47 6.96 0.71
C VAL A 621 19.61 7.68 -0.63
N ILE A 622 18.68 8.57 -0.93
CA ILE A 622 18.50 9.16 -2.25
C ILE A 622 18.36 10.68 -2.11
N ALA A 623 18.93 11.45 -3.02
CA ALA A 623 18.72 12.89 -3.06
C ALA A 623 17.45 13.23 -3.84
N ALA A 624 16.60 14.10 -3.31
CA ALA A 624 15.45 14.62 -4.04
C ALA A 624 15.88 15.32 -5.34
N GLY A 625 15.03 15.24 -6.36
CA GLY A 625 15.28 15.70 -7.71
C GLY A 625 16.06 14.71 -8.58
N THR A 626 16.52 13.57 -8.06
CA THR A 626 17.28 12.59 -8.85
C THR A 626 16.38 11.58 -9.56
N THR A 627 16.86 11.04 -10.68
CA THR A 627 16.25 9.89 -11.37
C THR A 627 17.15 8.69 -11.17
N GLU A 628 16.61 7.57 -10.66
CA GLU A 628 17.36 6.36 -10.36
C GLU A 628 16.66 5.13 -10.96
N VAL A 629 17.44 4.14 -11.41
CA VAL A 629 16.93 2.83 -11.83
C VAL A 629 17.25 1.80 -10.76
N TRP A 630 16.25 1.03 -10.34
CA TRP A 630 16.44 -0.08 -9.42
C TRP A 630 16.28 -1.41 -10.16
N ARG A 631 17.20 -2.34 -9.90
CA ARG A 631 17.15 -3.74 -10.31
C ARG A 631 16.93 -4.59 -9.07
N ILE A 632 15.77 -5.23 -8.99
CA ILE A 632 15.35 -6.00 -7.83
C ILE A 632 15.41 -7.47 -8.22
N PHE A 633 16.37 -8.19 -7.66
CA PHE A 633 16.62 -9.61 -7.92
C PHE A 633 15.80 -10.45 -6.96
N ASN A 634 14.82 -11.18 -7.46
CA ASN A 634 14.03 -12.07 -6.62
C ASN A 634 14.71 -13.45 -6.47
N LEU A 635 15.25 -13.73 -5.28
CA LEU A 635 15.89 -15.01 -4.94
C LEU A 635 14.93 -16.05 -4.37
N THR A 636 13.67 -15.69 -4.13
CA THR A 636 12.68 -16.50 -3.40
C THR A 636 11.83 -17.36 -4.34
N ALA A 637 10.97 -18.19 -3.76
CA ALA A 637 10.00 -18.99 -4.50
C ALA A 637 8.72 -18.22 -4.85
N ASP A 638 8.41 -17.16 -4.12
CA ASP A 638 7.17 -16.39 -4.26
C ASP A 638 7.34 -15.13 -5.11
N THR A 639 6.25 -14.68 -5.73
CA THR A 639 6.19 -13.36 -6.36
C THR A 639 5.84 -12.33 -5.30
N HIS A 640 6.67 -11.31 -5.18
CA HIS A 640 6.44 -10.24 -4.21
C HIS A 640 5.90 -9.00 -4.92
N PRO A 641 4.71 -8.49 -4.54
CA PRO A 641 4.25 -7.17 -4.97
C PRO A 641 5.02 -6.12 -4.17
N ILE A 642 6.09 -5.57 -4.73
CA ILE A 642 6.89 -4.55 -4.02
C ILE A 642 6.22 -3.19 -4.21
N HIS A 643 5.79 -2.60 -3.11
CA HIS A 643 5.24 -1.25 -3.00
C HIS A 643 6.34 -0.25 -2.65
N PHE A 644 6.31 0.91 -3.31
CA PHE A 644 7.19 2.05 -3.04
C PHE A 644 6.35 3.23 -2.56
N HIS A 645 6.60 3.72 -1.35
CA HIS A 645 5.98 4.96 -0.89
C HIS A 645 6.49 6.16 -1.70
N LEU A 646 5.79 7.28 -1.56
CA LEU A 646 6.06 8.58 -2.18
C LEU A 646 5.89 8.62 -3.71
N GLN A 647 6.58 7.76 -4.46
CA GLN A 647 6.82 8.00 -5.88
C GLN A 647 6.26 6.91 -6.80
N ASP A 648 5.52 7.36 -7.82
CA ASP A 648 5.17 6.53 -8.98
C ASP A 648 6.44 6.14 -9.78
N CYS A 649 6.47 4.91 -10.28
CA CYS A 649 7.56 4.32 -11.07
C CYS A 649 7.07 3.78 -12.41
N GLN A 650 8.01 3.49 -13.31
CA GLN A 650 7.73 2.75 -14.54
C GLN A 650 8.52 1.44 -14.57
N VAL A 651 7.86 0.35 -14.95
CA VAL A 651 8.51 -0.94 -15.19
C VAL A 651 9.26 -0.87 -16.52
N ILE A 652 10.57 -1.14 -16.48
CA ILE A 652 11.43 -1.11 -17.67
C ILE A 652 11.56 -2.51 -18.27
N SER A 653 11.93 -3.50 -17.45
CA SER A 653 12.14 -4.86 -17.95
C SER A 653 12.13 -5.93 -16.87
N ARG A 654 11.92 -7.18 -17.29
CA ARG A 654 12.13 -8.41 -16.50
C ARG A 654 13.09 -9.35 -17.24
N GLN A 655 14.03 -9.94 -16.51
CA GLN A 655 15.05 -10.84 -17.05
C GLN A 655 15.38 -11.97 -16.09
N PRO A 656 15.64 -13.21 -16.55
CA PRO A 656 16.25 -14.21 -15.67
C PRO A 656 17.66 -13.77 -15.28
N PHE A 657 18.16 -14.17 -14.12
CA PHE A 657 19.54 -13.84 -13.70
C PHE A 657 20.30 -15.07 -13.23
N LYS A 658 21.61 -14.90 -12.97
CA LYS A 658 22.46 -15.89 -12.30
C LYS A 658 23.26 -15.22 -11.19
N VAL A 659 23.54 -15.99 -10.14
CA VAL A 659 24.44 -15.60 -9.06
C VAL A 659 25.64 -16.54 -9.08
N VAL A 660 26.84 -16.01 -9.34
CA VAL A 660 28.09 -16.78 -9.38
C VAL A 660 29.12 -16.07 -8.51
N SER A 661 29.62 -16.76 -7.48
CA SER A 661 30.59 -16.19 -6.52
C SER A 661 30.15 -14.85 -5.94
N GLY A 662 28.86 -14.72 -5.59
CA GLY A 662 28.27 -13.48 -5.06
C GLY A 662 27.99 -12.39 -6.10
N ARG A 663 28.30 -12.62 -7.38
CA ARG A 663 28.01 -11.67 -8.47
C ARG A 663 26.66 -11.96 -9.11
N PHE A 664 25.77 -10.97 -9.07
CA PHE A 664 24.46 -10.99 -9.72
C PHE A 664 24.60 -10.53 -11.17
N THR A 665 24.15 -11.36 -12.11
CA THR A 665 24.26 -11.08 -13.55
C THR A 665 22.94 -11.38 -14.22
N PRO A 666 22.23 -10.37 -14.78
CA PRO A 666 21.10 -10.61 -15.67
C PRO A 666 21.53 -11.49 -16.86
N THR A 667 20.63 -12.35 -17.31
CA THR A 667 20.86 -13.33 -18.38
C THR A 667 19.65 -13.40 -19.30
N GLY A 668 19.81 -14.02 -20.47
CA GLY A 668 18.70 -14.19 -21.41
C GLY A 668 18.24 -12.86 -22.02
N VAL A 669 17.03 -12.87 -22.58
CA VAL A 669 16.44 -11.72 -23.27
C VAL A 669 15.60 -10.90 -22.29
N ALA A 670 15.82 -9.59 -22.29
CA ALA A 670 14.96 -8.61 -21.64
C ALA A 670 13.54 -8.67 -22.18
N ARG A 671 12.58 -8.90 -21.29
CA ARG A 671 11.15 -8.69 -21.58
C ARG A 671 10.79 -7.30 -21.08
N GLY A 672 10.06 -6.52 -21.88
CA GLY A 672 9.50 -5.24 -21.42
C GLY A 672 8.44 -5.42 -20.33
N PRO A 673 7.84 -4.32 -19.85
CA PRO A 673 6.64 -4.39 -19.01
C PRO A 673 5.53 -5.20 -19.70
N GLU A 674 4.65 -5.80 -18.90
CA GLU A 674 3.41 -6.36 -19.45
C GLU A 674 2.52 -5.21 -19.99
N PRO A 675 1.64 -5.45 -20.98
CA PRO A 675 0.83 -4.37 -21.55
C PRO A 675 0.06 -3.55 -20.51
N ASN A 676 -0.48 -4.20 -19.47
CA ASN A 676 -1.18 -3.58 -18.34
C ASN A 676 -0.27 -2.88 -17.32
N GLU A 677 1.04 -2.89 -17.55
CA GLU A 677 2.05 -2.18 -16.78
C GLU A 677 2.74 -1.09 -17.61
N MET A 678 2.30 -0.87 -18.86
CA MET A 678 2.75 0.22 -19.73
C MET A 678 2.11 1.55 -19.33
N GLY A 679 2.39 1.95 -18.09
CA GLY A 679 1.85 3.12 -17.41
C GLY A 679 2.75 3.51 -16.24
N TRP A 680 2.20 4.28 -15.32
CA TRP A 680 2.77 4.45 -13.99
C TRP A 680 2.33 3.31 -13.08
N LYS A 681 3.19 2.92 -12.15
CA LYS A 681 2.97 1.88 -11.15
C LYS A 681 3.50 2.39 -9.82
N GLU A 682 3.03 1.85 -8.72
CA GLU A 682 3.73 2.03 -7.43
C GLU A 682 3.81 0.75 -6.61
N THR A 683 3.01 -0.26 -6.99
CA THR A 683 3.19 -1.65 -6.57
C THR A 683 3.55 -2.47 -7.79
N VAL A 684 4.65 -3.21 -7.74
CA VAL A 684 5.19 -3.95 -8.88
C VAL A 684 5.48 -5.40 -8.50
N ARG A 685 4.97 -6.34 -9.30
CA ARG A 685 5.22 -7.77 -9.15
C ARG A 685 6.67 -8.13 -9.50
N MET A 686 7.37 -8.72 -8.54
CA MET A 686 8.73 -9.24 -8.66
C MET A 686 8.70 -10.77 -8.72
N ASN A 687 8.77 -11.35 -9.92
CA ASN A 687 8.62 -12.80 -10.11
C ASN A 687 9.88 -13.59 -9.67
N PRO A 688 9.73 -14.82 -9.16
CA PRO A 688 10.81 -15.74 -8.82
C PRO A 688 11.83 -15.94 -9.94
N GLY A 689 13.11 -15.79 -9.59
CA GLY A 689 14.22 -16.00 -10.52
C GLY A 689 14.34 -14.96 -11.64
N GLU A 690 13.55 -13.88 -11.58
CA GLU A 690 13.69 -12.70 -12.43
C GLU A 690 14.33 -11.54 -11.65
N VAL A 691 15.05 -10.70 -12.39
CA VAL A 691 15.37 -9.34 -12.00
C VAL A 691 14.40 -8.41 -12.71
N THR A 692 13.63 -7.65 -11.93
CA THR A 692 12.75 -6.61 -12.44
C THR A 692 13.46 -5.27 -12.32
N SER A 693 13.46 -4.50 -13.40
CA SER A 693 14.03 -3.15 -13.44
C SER A 693 12.93 -2.12 -13.47
N VAL A 694 12.98 -1.15 -12.55
CA VAL A 694 12.04 -0.03 -12.44
C VAL A 694 12.80 1.30 -12.42
N ILE A 695 12.18 2.37 -12.90
CA ILE A 695 12.74 3.73 -12.90
C ILE A 695 11.86 4.68 -12.11
N PHE A 696 12.50 5.55 -11.34
CA PHE A 696 11.86 6.56 -10.51
C PHE A 696 12.38 7.95 -10.85
N LYS A 697 11.55 8.96 -10.63
CA LYS A 697 11.96 10.35 -10.45
C LYS A 697 11.67 10.71 -9.00
N TRP A 698 12.68 10.71 -8.15
CA TRP A 698 12.50 11.02 -6.73
C TRP A 698 12.30 12.52 -6.55
N ASP A 699 11.15 12.92 -6.06
CA ASP A 699 10.85 14.30 -5.72
C ASP A 699 10.10 14.38 -4.38
N MET A 700 9.86 15.59 -3.89
CA MET A 700 9.07 15.82 -2.69
C MET A 700 7.81 16.60 -3.01
N SER A 701 6.73 16.23 -2.33
CA SER A 701 5.44 16.88 -2.48
C SER A 701 5.46 18.33 -2.02
N ALA A 702 4.73 19.14 -2.77
CA ALA A 702 4.48 20.53 -2.48
C ALA A 702 3.45 20.68 -1.35
N VAL A 703 3.83 21.28 -0.21
CA VAL A 703 2.91 21.62 0.88
C VAL A 703 3.05 23.07 1.39
N PRO A 704 1.97 23.72 1.87
CA PRO A 704 1.97 25.13 2.26
C PRO A 704 2.59 25.41 3.65
N PHE A 705 3.36 24.47 4.21
CA PHE A 705 3.97 24.54 5.53
C PHE A 705 5.37 23.94 5.53
N THR A 706 6.16 24.25 6.57
CA THR A 706 7.50 23.67 6.71
C THR A 706 7.41 22.25 7.25
N VAL A 707 7.87 21.29 6.45
CA VAL A 707 7.98 19.88 6.87
C VAL A 707 9.22 19.71 7.76
N PRO A 708 9.08 19.18 8.99
CA PRO A 708 10.22 18.84 9.85
C PRO A 708 10.99 17.65 9.25
N PHE A 709 12.27 17.49 9.60
CA PHE A 709 13.02 16.30 9.23
C PHE A 709 12.67 15.13 10.16
N SER A 710 12.87 13.90 9.66
CA SER A 710 12.67 12.70 10.46
C SER A 710 13.81 12.52 11.46
N ASP A 711 13.45 12.12 12.67
CA ASP A 711 14.41 11.89 13.77
C ASP A 711 14.99 10.48 13.75
N ARG A 712 14.56 9.64 12.80
CA ARG A 712 14.82 8.20 12.80
C ARG A 712 15.79 7.68 11.74
N PRO A 713 15.92 8.19 10.49
CA PRO A 713 16.72 7.57 9.43
C PRO A 713 18.12 7.18 9.89
N MET A 714 18.34 5.90 10.21
CA MET A 714 19.62 5.46 10.77
C MET A 714 20.60 5.20 9.64
N GLY A 715 21.70 5.96 9.60
CA GLY A 715 22.83 5.72 8.70
C GLY A 715 23.73 4.57 9.16
N ALA A 716 24.76 4.27 8.37
CA ALA A 716 25.70 3.15 8.58
C ALA A 716 26.47 3.15 9.92
N ALA A 717 26.39 4.24 10.70
CA ALA A 717 26.99 4.39 12.03
C ALA A 717 25.97 4.41 13.18
N ALA A 718 24.71 3.99 12.92
CA ALA A 718 23.60 4.18 13.86
C ALA A 718 23.41 5.65 14.28
N THR A 719 23.74 6.57 13.37
CA THR A 719 23.53 8.01 13.53
C THR A 719 22.38 8.43 12.63
N VAL A 720 21.52 9.32 13.10
CA VAL A 720 20.46 9.91 12.30
C VAL A 720 21.07 10.62 11.09
N ILE A 721 20.56 10.33 9.90
CA ILE A 721 20.94 11.01 8.67
C ILE A 721 20.36 12.43 8.74
N PRO A 722 21.20 13.49 8.74
CA PRO A 722 20.70 14.85 8.86
C PRO A 722 19.91 15.25 7.62
N GLN A 723 18.89 16.11 7.81
CA GLN A 723 18.09 16.69 6.72
C GLN A 723 17.45 15.62 5.81
N ALA A 724 16.85 14.61 6.44
CA ALA A 724 16.27 13.46 5.76
C ALA A 724 14.78 13.29 6.08
N ASN A 725 14.06 12.73 5.12
CA ASN A 725 12.67 12.33 5.21
C ASN A 725 12.63 10.80 5.13
N GLU A 726 11.85 10.15 5.99
CA GLU A 726 11.75 8.68 6.04
C GLU A 726 10.43 8.22 5.45
N PHE A 727 10.52 7.44 4.39
CA PHE A 727 9.46 6.65 3.80
C PHE A 727 9.83 5.18 3.91
N VAL A 728 9.05 4.28 3.31
CA VAL A 728 9.41 2.87 3.21
C VAL A 728 9.17 2.32 1.81
N TYR A 729 9.76 1.16 1.55
CA TYR A 729 9.34 0.29 0.47
C TYR A 729 9.34 -1.14 1.01
N HIS A 730 8.39 -1.96 0.54
CA HIS A 730 8.17 -3.27 1.12
C HIS A 730 7.44 -4.21 0.17
N CYS A 731 7.48 -5.49 0.51
CA CYS A 731 6.49 -6.42 -0.01
C CYS A 731 5.12 -6.06 0.54
N HIS A 732 4.10 -6.06 -0.31
CA HIS A 732 2.71 -5.82 0.07
C HIS A 732 1.92 -7.12 0.32
N ILE A 733 2.63 -8.25 0.47
CA ILE A 733 2.11 -9.38 1.23
C ILE A 733 2.28 -9.00 2.70
N LEU A 734 1.19 -8.74 3.42
CA LEU A 734 1.27 -8.07 4.73
C LEU A 734 1.96 -8.92 5.80
N GLU A 735 1.88 -10.25 5.68
CA GLU A 735 2.64 -11.16 6.53
C GLU A 735 4.16 -11.04 6.29
N HIS A 736 4.59 -10.85 5.03
CA HIS A 736 5.98 -10.59 4.70
C HIS A 736 6.41 -9.22 5.20
N GLU A 737 5.60 -8.17 4.97
CA GLU A 737 5.87 -6.79 5.42
C GLU A 737 6.21 -6.74 6.92
N GLU A 738 5.36 -7.38 7.73
CA GLU A 738 5.44 -7.33 9.18
C GLU A 738 6.59 -8.19 9.76
N HIS A 739 7.10 -9.15 8.97
CA HIS A 739 8.10 -10.13 9.41
C HIS A 739 9.03 -10.57 8.26
N ASP A 740 9.94 -9.75 7.76
CA ASP A 740 10.31 -8.35 8.05
C ASP A 740 10.73 -7.70 6.71
N MET A 741 9.92 -7.91 5.68
CA MET A 741 10.21 -7.62 4.27
C MET A 741 9.88 -6.18 3.91
N MET A 742 10.36 -5.28 4.76
CA MET A 742 10.21 -3.84 4.64
C MET A 742 11.54 -3.17 4.93
N ARG A 743 11.82 -2.05 4.26
CA ARG A 743 13.04 -1.27 4.48
C ARG A 743 12.76 0.23 4.45
N PRO A 744 13.50 1.03 5.24
CA PRO A 744 13.43 2.48 5.16
C PRO A 744 13.94 2.98 3.81
N LEU A 745 13.16 3.87 3.20
CA LEU A 745 13.49 4.64 2.01
C LEU A 745 13.75 6.09 2.46
N VAL A 746 14.97 6.57 2.29
CA VAL A 746 15.39 7.85 2.85
C VAL A 746 15.61 8.87 1.73
N ILE A 747 14.81 9.93 1.74
CA ILE A 747 14.94 11.05 0.81
C ILE A 747 15.64 12.22 1.51
N THR A 748 16.85 12.53 1.06
CA THR A 748 17.69 13.61 1.55
C THR A 748 17.49 14.89 0.76
N GLY A 749 17.73 16.02 1.44
CA GLY A 749 17.61 17.35 0.86
C GLY A 749 16.40 18.10 1.41
N VAL A 750 16.27 19.36 0.99
CA VAL A 750 15.17 20.24 1.39
C VAL A 750 14.04 20.16 0.37
N ASN A 751 12.81 20.08 0.84
CA ASN A 751 11.61 20.17 0.00
C ASN A 751 11.70 21.48 -0.81
N PRO A 752 11.47 21.48 -2.15
CA PRO A 752 11.43 22.70 -2.95
C PRO A 752 10.35 23.71 -2.50
N GLN A 753 9.38 23.29 -1.68
CA GLN A 753 8.43 24.14 -0.95
C GLN A 753 8.82 24.48 0.49
N ARG A 754 10.10 24.32 0.85
CA ARG A 754 10.73 25.47 1.50
C ARG A 754 10.82 26.52 0.40
N PRO A 755 9.96 27.56 0.35
CA PRO A 755 10.49 28.79 -0.17
C PRO A 755 11.81 28.97 0.58
N ASN A 756 12.88 29.16 -0.17
CA ASN A 756 14.05 29.81 0.34
C ASN A 756 13.57 31.22 0.72
N ILE A 757 12.75 31.33 1.77
CA ILE A 757 12.61 32.52 2.56
C ILE A 757 13.97 32.56 3.24
N LEU A 758 14.97 33.03 2.49
CA LEU A 758 15.74 34.16 2.96
C LEU A 758 14.76 34.97 3.81
N PRO A 759 14.96 35.12 5.13
CA PRO A 759 14.21 36.13 5.84
C PRO A 759 14.60 37.45 5.18
N THR A 760 13.86 37.87 4.16
CA THR A 760 13.77 39.26 3.76
C THR A 760 13.04 39.89 4.93
N SER A 761 13.83 40.34 5.90
CA SER A 761 13.45 40.92 7.19
C SER A 761 12.66 40.01 8.15
N ALA A 762 13.36 39.45 9.14
CA ALA A 762 12.75 39.19 10.44
C ALA A 762 12.98 40.42 11.32
N ALA A 763 11.92 41.11 11.74
CA ALA A 763 12.00 42.13 12.78
C ALA A 763 11.87 41.43 14.14
N ALA A 764 12.91 41.51 14.97
CA ALA A 764 12.86 41.12 16.37
C ALA A 764 12.82 42.40 17.23
N THR A 765 11.80 42.54 18.08
CA THR A 765 11.68 43.67 19.03
C THR A 765 12.07 43.16 20.42
N VAL A 766 13.00 43.82 21.10
CA VAL A 766 13.44 43.46 22.47
C VAL A 766 12.94 44.50 23.45
N THR A 767 12.19 44.10 24.48
CA THR A 767 11.76 44.98 25.59
C THR A 767 12.23 44.42 26.94
N GLY A 768 13.11 45.16 27.64
CA GLY A 768 13.49 44.95 29.05
C GLY A 768 14.83 44.23 29.30
N ALA A 769 15.59 44.69 30.30
CA ALA A 769 16.90 44.15 30.74
C ALA A 769 16.93 44.00 32.30
N PRO A 770 17.88 43.26 32.94
CA PRO A 770 19.10 42.66 32.38
C PRO A 770 19.42 41.19 32.79
N ALA A 771 20.02 40.46 31.86
CA ALA A 771 21.25 39.65 32.02
C ALA A 771 21.62 39.12 30.63
N THR A 772 22.45 39.86 29.88
CA THR A 772 23.01 39.49 28.56
C THR A 772 22.03 38.79 27.60
N PRO A 773 21.20 39.52 26.83
CA PRO A 773 20.39 38.90 25.79
C PRO A 773 21.31 38.30 24.71
N LEU A 774 21.30 36.98 24.59
CA LEU A 774 21.92 36.27 23.47
C LEU A 774 20.95 36.33 22.28
N LEU A 775 21.40 36.92 21.18
CA LEU A 775 20.70 36.93 19.89
C LEU A 775 21.28 35.82 19.02
N SER A 776 20.46 34.81 18.71
CA SER A 776 20.85 33.68 17.86
C SER A 776 20.12 33.76 16.52
N PHE A 777 20.83 33.67 15.41
CA PHE A 777 20.26 33.54 14.06
C PHE A 777 20.97 32.41 13.31
N ALA A 778 20.22 31.66 12.51
CA ALA A 778 20.76 30.57 11.70
C ALA A 778 21.05 31.07 10.28
N VAL A 779 22.19 30.66 9.70
CA VAL A 779 22.53 30.91 8.30
C VAL A 779 22.79 29.58 7.62
N THR A 780 22.09 29.33 6.51
CA THR A 780 22.29 28.12 5.70
C THR A 780 23.39 28.38 4.67
N LEU A 781 24.33 27.44 4.57
CA LEU A 781 25.44 27.47 3.62
C LEU A 781 25.18 26.49 2.47
N ALA A 782 25.73 26.76 1.29
CA ALA A 782 25.72 25.81 0.19
C ALA A 782 26.42 24.50 0.62
N ALA A 783 25.96 23.36 0.12
CA ALA A 783 26.54 22.05 0.47
C ALA A 783 28.06 22.04 0.19
N GLY A 784 28.86 21.78 1.23
CA GLY A 784 30.33 21.77 1.15
C GLY A 784 31.02 23.13 1.28
N SER A 785 30.28 24.23 1.49
CA SER A 785 30.86 25.56 1.72
C SER A 785 31.10 25.85 3.21
N THR A 786 32.05 26.74 3.50
CA THR A 786 32.36 27.24 4.86
C THR A 786 32.10 28.73 4.93
N ILE A 787 31.98 29.31 6.14
CA ILE A 787 31.88 30.77 6.29
C ILE A 787 33.25 31.40 6.01
N ALA A 788 33.32 32.30 5.04
CA ALA A 788 34.53 33.06 4.74
C ALA A 788 34.64 34.35 5.55
N SER A 789 33.51 35.03 5.82
CA SER A 789 33.50 36.23 6.67
C SER A 789 32.11 36.55 7.20
N ILE A 790 32.07 37.20 8.37
CA ILE A 790 30.87 37.87 8.88
C ILE A 790 31.19 39.35 9.08
N VAL A 791 30.40 40.22 8.46
CA VAL A 791 30.56 41.67 8.52
C VAL A 791 29.28 42.28 9.08
N ALA A 792 29.38 43.02 10.19
CA ALA A 792 28.28 43.84 10.67
C ALA A 792 28.39 45.26 10.06
N THR A 793 27.27 45.88 9.73
CA THR A 793 27.16 47.28 9.34
C THR A 793 26.01 47.93 10.10
N SER A 794 26.23 49.13 10.63
CA SER A 794 25.18 49.97 11.19
C SER A 794 24.77 51.01 10.14
N SER A 795 23.47 51.26 9.97
CA SER A 795 23.01 52.39 9.17
C SER A 795 23.00 53.71 9.95
N ASP A 796 23.25 53.67 11.26
CA ASP A 796 23.17 54.83 12.15
C ASP A 796 24.57 55.39 12.46
N ALA A 797 24.79 56.65 12.05
CA ALA A 797 26.10 57.32 12.07
C ALA A 797 26.76 57.46 13.45
N GLY A 798 26.04 57.17 14.54
CA GLY A 798 26.54 57.22 15.92
C GLY A 798 27.06 55.89 16.48
N TYR A 799 26.92 54.78 15.74
CA TYR A 799 27.24 53.43 16.23
C TYR A 799 28.21 52.72 15.27
N PRO A 800 29.52 52.72 15.55
CA PRO A 800 30.48 52.02 14.70
C PRO A 800 30.25 50.51 14.77
N ALA A 801 30.15 49.87 13.60
CA ALA A 801 29.96 48.42 13.52
C ALA A 801 31.22 47.67 14.02
N PRO A 802 31.07 46.48 14.65
CA PRO A 802 32.20 45.67 15.09
C PRO A 802 33.08 45.22 13.92
N ALA A 803 34.37 45.01 14.20
CA ALA A 803 35.33 44.53 13.22
C ALA A 803 34.91 43.19 12.60
N ALA A 804 35.16 43.02 11.29
CA ALA A 804 34.85 41.79 10.57
C ALA A 804 35.55 40.59 11.22
N VAL A 805 34.80 39.51 11.49
CA VAL A 805 35.37 38.26 11.99
C VAL A 805 35.68 37.38 10.79
N THR A 806 36.97 37.13 10.54
CA THR A 806 37.42 36.45 9.32
C THR A 806 37.61 34.94 9.47
N THR A 807 37.69 34.38 10.69
CA THR A 807 37.83 32.92 10.88
C THR A 807 37.56 32.51 12.33
N ALA A 808 36.62 31.60 12.58
CA ALA A 808 36.58 30.78 13.79
C ALA A 808 35.85 29.45 13.51
N THR A 809 36.50 28.33 13.82
CA THR A 809 35.84 27.02 13.95
C THR A 809 35.26 26.90 15.36
N GLY A 810 33.94 26.90 15.47
CA GLY A 810 33.19 26.89 16.74
C GLY A 810 32.24 28.09 16.81
N PHE A 811 30.92 27.84 16.72
CA PHE A 811 29.94 28.89 16.44
C PHE A 811 29.31 29.47 17.71
N ASP A 812 30.01 30.44 18.30
CA ASP A 812 29.47 31.52 19.13
C ASP A 812 30.25 32.81 18.81
N VAL A 813 29.60 33.85 18.28
CA VAL A 813 30.24 35.14 17.98
C VAL A 813 29.86 36.15 19.05
N THR A 814 30.80 36.44 19.96
CA THR A 814 30.60 37.46 21.00
C THR A 814 30.82 38.85 20.41
N LEU A 815 29.77 39.66 20.39
CA LEU A 815 29.84 41.06 19.98
C LEU A 815 30.34 41.95 21.14
N PRO A 816 31.03 43.07 20.84
CA PRO A 816 31.32 44.07 21.86
C PRO A 816 30.03 44.65 22.44
N THR A 817 30.04 44.97 23.73
CA THR A 817 28.89 45.55 24.44
C THR A 817 28.45 46.86 23.79
N LEU A 818 27.22 46.90 23.29
CA LEU A 818 26.62 48.09 22.68
C LEU A 818 25.84 48.88 23.75
N VAL A 819 26.23 50.13 24.00
CA VAL A 819 25.48 51.04 24.89
C VAL A 819 24.50 51.85 24.04
N ILE A 820 23.21 51.47 24.09
CA ILE A 820 22.14 52.14 23.34
C ILE A 820 21.66 53.36 24.14
N ALA A 821 21.58 54.53 23.51
CA ALA A 821 21.03 55.73 24.14
C ALA A 821 19.48 55.68 24.12
N PRO A 822 18.77 56.26 25.11
CA PRO A 822 17.39 55.85 25.45
C PRO A 822 16.27 56.24 24.47
N ALA A 823 16.54 56.61 23.21
CA ALA A 823 15.50 57.22 22.38
C ALA A 823 15.62 57.02 20.85
N ALA A 824 16.50 56.16 20.34
CA ALA A 824 16.59 55.92 18.89
C ALA A 824 16.76 54.44 18.56
N PRO A 825 15.88 53.85 17.72
CA PRO A 825 16.06 52.47 17.28
C PRO A 825 17.32 52.35 16.42
N ILE A 826 18.19 51.38 16.76
CA ILE A 826 19.41 51.10 16.00
C ILE A 826 19.15 49.95 15.03
N LYS A 827 19.58 50.11 13.77
CA LYS A 827 19.57 49.01 12.78
C LYS A 827 20.97 48.45 12.55
N LEU A 828 21.15 47.18 12.87
CA LEU A 828 22.38 46.42 12.63
C LEU A 828 22.13 45.37 11.56
N THR A 829 22.87 45.43 10.45
CA THR A 829 22.84 44.41 9.39
C THR A 829 24.09 43.54 9.47
N TYR A 830 23.93 42.23 9.60
CA TYR A 830 25.00 41.24 9.53
C TYR A 830 24.99 40.62 8.15
N THR A 831 26.10 40.71 7.44
CA THR A 831 26.33 40.06 6.14
C THR A 831 27.30 38.91 6.32
N VAL A 832 26.86 37.69 6.02
CA VAL A 832 27.68 36.49 5.98
C VAL A 832 28.08 36.20 4.55
N THR A 833 29.37 35.99 4.31
CA THR A 833 29.89 35.56 3.01
C THR A 833 30.44 34.15 3.16
N ASP A 834 30.07 33.24 2.27
CA ASP A 834 30.60 31.87 2.25
C ASP A 834 31.91 31.77 1.44
N SER A 835 32.56 30.60 1.49
CA SER A 835 33.81 30.30 0.78
C SER A 835 33.69 30.30 -0.75
N THR A 836 32.48 30.44 -1.28
CA THR A 836 32.21 30.59 -2.72
C THR A 836 31.97 32.04 -3.13
N GLY A 837 31.86 32.95 -2.15
CA GLY A 837 31.60 34.38 -2.36
C GLY A 837 30.11 34.77 -2.32
N LEU A 838 29.20 33.82 -2.05
CA LEU A 838 27.77 34.11 -1.90
C LEU A 838 27.52 34.86 -0.59
N LYS A 839 26.67 35.89 -0.64
CA LYS A 839 26.38 36.77 0.50
C LYS A 839 24.93 36.64 0.95
N SER A 840 24.74 36.49 2.25
CA SER A 840 23.44 36.50 2.92
C SER A 840 23.44 37.54 4.04
N SER A 841 22.34 38.25 4.25
CA SER A 841 22.28 39.29 5.29
C SER A 841 21.05 39.20 6.18
N VAL A 842 21.20 39.50 7.48
CA VAL A 842 20.12 39.65 8.45
C VAL A 842 20.18 41.03 9.09
N THR A 843 19.05 41.73 9.22
CA THR A 843 18.97 43.04 9.87
C THR A 843 18.19 42.94 11.17
N ILE A 844 18.81 43.39 12.27
CA ILE A 844 18.22 43.45 13.61
C ILE A 844 17.93 44.92 13.92
N THR A 845 16.72 45.21 14.39
CA THR A 845 16.35 46.54 14.90
C THR A 845 16.22 46.47 16.42
N ALA A 846 17.06 47.19 17.15
CA ALA A 846 16.95 47.31 18.60
C ALA A 846 16.25 48.64 18.94
N THR A 847 15.07 48.59 19.55
CA THR A 847 14.22 49.75 19.91
C THR A 847 14.33 50.13 21.37
#